data_AF-A0A3E0Q741-F1
#
_entry.id   AF-A0A3E0Q741-F1
#
_cell.length_a   1.000
_cell.length_b   1.000
_cell.length_c   1.000
_cell.angle_alpha   90.00
_cell.angle_beta   90.00
_cell.angle_gamma   90.00
#
_symmetry.space_group_name_H-M   'P 1'
#
loop_
_entity.id
_entity.type
_entity.pdbx_description
1 polymer ?
#
loop_
_entity_poly.entity_id
_entity_poly.type
_entity_poly.pdbx_seq_one_letter_code
_entity_poly.pdbx_strand_id
1 'polypeptide(L)'
;MFRQTVALLYPLSAAIACLVSPDCGRAEESAITRHWLWTTAHAIPKDTVSEGSGYFSIVEGRNGKIYVGTAKYRHNCFLVEFDPATDDMRVVLDAHQAIGTDATGFAAQAKFHTRNNVGASGKIYLATKQGYPQEGEERTDYPGGYPMVFDPSTETTRVYDIPIPHQGIISITPDESRGLAYLSTCSDERPIESTHFMILDLESGEYRDLLDCEHMYAFIVVDHLGRAYHPIRGGEIARYNPDANRLERLAQTIDGAPPTEESLLAHPESHPINWEVSPDRQTLYAVAMSGNQLYAYDLTADGQVLPGRSLGTLIPDAESTDCRAMCVAADGTVWAGVGATFAERGAFLHLVSYTPGTDGPVDHGPIAIGNPDYTEFTDEQGEPLKFHHGVYSLADGTLLPRYVIMGICAAADGSVYLTTLAPFTLHRIRLPKVAGVATVYLHNSHADVILSRLVETDTLDGEGQKSPLELASLYVDQKPAGDFSEEYAERYGFRVTDTIPDALTLGGDELAVDGVMLVAEHGDYPESDTGQFMFPKRRMFSEIAETMERTGRVVPVFFDKHLADNWDDARWIYDRAQELGIPLMAGSSLPVCWRDPPVDVRRGAPLQEIVAVSYHRLDAYGFHALEMVQCLAERRNGGESGVRSVQCLSGDAVWEAGQDGVYSPDLLSAALGRLKLRPIPEEKRLEDLVAEPVLFVIDYEDGLRANVLTLNGAVAEWACAWRYADDDAVESTLFEVQEVEPFHHFNYLLLGVEKMMLSGRPAWPVERTLLTSGMLDALLRSKRDGGARLETPELSIDYNTAWNWQQPPDPPQ
;
A
#
# COMPACT_ATOMS: atom_id res chain seq x y z
N MET A 1 -20.62 37.54 -18.63
CA MET A 1 -20.16 37.19 -17.27
C MET A 1 -21.22 36.45 -16.43
N PHE A 2 -22.27 35.91 -17.06
CA PHE A 2 -23.22 34.98 -16.45
C PHE A 2 -23.31 33.78 -17.41
N ARG A 3 -22.71 32.64 -17.04
CA ARG A 3 -22.84 31.28 -17.61
C ARG A 3 -21.62 30.44 -17.21
N GLN A 4 -21.54 30.00 -15.95
CA GLN A 4 -20.57 28.96 -15.51
C GLN A 4 -20.90 28.48 -14.08
N THR A 5 -22.13 28.00 -13.81
CA THR A 5 -22.46 27.39 -12.50
C THR A 5 -23.66 26.43 -12.55
N VAL A 6 -23.87 25.74 -13.67
CA VAL A 6 -24.90 24.68 -13.76
C VAL A 6 -24.30 23.49 -14.50
N ALA A 7 -23.45 22.74 -13.81
CA ALA A 7 -22.89 21.47 -14.28
C ALA A 7 -22.69 20.51 -13.11
N LEU A 8 -23.73 20.34 -12.29
CA LEU A 8 -23.85 19.22 -11.35
C LEU A 8 -25.31 18.78 -11.38
N LEU A 9 -25.55 17.57 -11.90
CA LEU A 9 -26.73 16.71 -11.74
C LEU A 9 -27.99 17.00 -12.61
N TYR A 10 -28.09 16.34 -13.78
CA TYR A 10 -29.30 15.72 -14.36
C TYR A 10 -28.86 14.54 -15.28
N PRO A 11 -29.72 13.53 -15.55
CA PRO A 11 -29.41 12.11 -15.41
C PRO A 11 -28.56 11.53 -16.55
N LEU A 12 -27.87 10.43 -16.25
CA LEU A 12 -27.23 9.52 -17.22
C LEU A 12 -28.30 8.92 -18.16
N SER A 13 -28.68 9.67 -19.20
CA SER A 13 -29.40 9.13 -20.35
C SER A 13 -29.16 10.03 -21.54
N ALA A 14 -28.35 9.53 -22.47
CA ALA A 14 -28.02 10.07 -23.80
C ALA A 14 -27.10 11.31 -23.87
N ALA A 15 -25.79 11.08 -23.78
CA ALA A 15 -24.78 11.81 -24.54
C ALA A 15 -23.59 10.89 -24.89
N ILE A 16 -23.84 9.95 -25.80
CA ILE A 16 -22.78 9.38 -26.63
C ILE A 16 -22.32 10.50 -27.58
N ALA A 17 -21.00 10.60 -27.74
CA ALA A 17 -20.25 11.47 -28.67
C ALA A 17 -19.90 12.88 -28.18
N CYS A 18 -18.84 12.97 -27.37
CA CYS A 18 -17.82 14.01 -27.54
C CYS A 18 -16.44 13.34 -27.58
N LEU A 19 -15.73 13.65 -28.65
CA LEU A 19 -14.43 13.12 -29.07
C LEU A 19 -13.41 13.05 -27.93
N VAL A 20 -13.16 11.84 -27.44
CA VAL A 20 -11.85 11.48 -26.88
C VAL A 20 -10.94 11.33 -28.10
N SER A 21 -10.00 12.25 -28.27
CA SER A 21 -8.92 12.08 -29.23
C SER A 21 -8.21 10.75 -28.94
N PRO A 22 -7.86 9.93 -29.96
CA PRO A 22 -7.24 8.62 -29.75
C PRO A 22 -5.80 8.65 -29.23
N ASP A 23 -5.24 9.82 -28.90
CA ASP A 23 -3.86 9.96 -28.42
C ASP A 23 -3.77 9.74 -26.89
N CYS A 24 -4.37 8.67 -26.38
CA CYS A 24 -3.96 8.09 -25.10
C CYS A 24 -2.87 7.05 -25.41
N GLY A 25 -1.70 7.56 -25.76
CA GLY A 25 -0.62 6.75 -26.31
C GLY A 25 0.70 7.49 -26.21
N ARG A 26 1.13 7.81 -24.99
CA ARG A 26 2.54 7.97 -24.55
C ARG A 26 2.58 8.62 -23.17
N ALA A 27 2.38 7.79 -22.16
CA ALA A 27 3.26 7.82 -21.00
C ALA A 27 3.68 6.36 -20.84
N GLU A 28 4.89 6.03 -21.31
CA GLU A 28 5.56 4.79 -20.87
C GLU A 28 5.83 4.98 -19.39
N GLU A 29 4.83 4.69 -18.56
CA GLU A 29 4.96 4.78 -17.12
C GLU A 29 5.77 3.60 -16.63
N SER A 30 7.06 3.90 -16.44
CA SER A 30 7.96 3.33 -15.43
C SER A 30 7.22 2.43 -14.45
N ALA A 31 7.30 1.12 -14.70
CA ALA A 31 6.76 0.08 -13.84
C ALA A 31 7.50 -0.05 -12.50
N ILE A 32 8.40 0.91 -12.18
CA ILE A 32 9.16 0.98 -10.92
C ILE A 32 8.71 2.17 -10.04
N THR A 33 7.97 3.16 -10.56
CA THR A 33 7.65 4.38 -9.77
C THR A 33 6.24 4.43 -9.17
N ARG A 34 5.42 3.37 -9.29
CA ARG A 34 4.07 3.36 -8.72
C ARG A 34 3.88 2.24 -7.69
N HIS A 35 3.81 2.63 -6.43
CA HIS A 35 3.31 1.79 -5.35
C HIS A 35 1.80 1.60 -5.50
N TRP A 36 1.38 0.35 -5.68
CA TRP A 36 -0.03 -0.02 -5.63
C TRP A 36 -0.34 -0.61 -4.26
N LEU A 37 -1.44 -0.15 -3.65
CA LEU A 37 -2.09 -0.88 -2.58
C LEU A 37 -2.94 -1.99 -3.19
N TRP A 38 -2.44 -3.21 -3.12
CA TRP A 38 -3.13 -4.35 -3.69
C TRP A 38 -4.34 -4.73 -2.84
N THR A 39 -5.51 -4.80 -3.49
CA THR A 39 -6.79 -5.19 -2.90
C THR A 39 -7.14 -6.62 -3.31
N THR A 40 -7.82 -7.33 -2.42
CA THR A 40 -8.61 -8.52 -2.83
C THR A 40 -10.02 -8.04 -3.15
N ALA A 41 -10.42 -8.17 -4.40
CA ALA A 41 -11.73 -7.74 -4.90
C ALA A 41 -12.76 -8.88 -4.85
N HIS A 42 -14.00 -8.55 -4.50
CA HIS A 42 -15.13 -9.46 -4.48
C HIS A 42 -16.32 -8.79 -5.16
N ALA A 43 -16.86 -9.40 -6.21
CA ALA A 43 -18.04 -8.87 -6.89
C ALA A 43 -19.29 -9.09 -6.03
N ILE A 44 -20.03 -8.02 -5.73
CA ILE A 44 -21.31 -8.12 -5.04
C ILE A 44 -22.30 -8.92 -5.92
N PRO A 45 -23.14 -9.82 -5.37
CA PRO A 45 -24.01 -10.70 -6.15
C PRO A 45 -24.82 -9.95 -7.21
N LYS A 46 -24.64 -10.33 -8.49
CA LYS A 46 -25.17 -9.61 -9.67
C LYS A 46 -26.69 -9.44 -9.66
N ASP A 47 -27.42 -10.34 -9.00
CA ASP A 47 -28.88 -10.32 -8.85
C ASP A 47 -29.38 -9.29 -7.82
N THR A 48 -28.50 -8.82 -6.94
CA THR A 48 -28.80 -7.81 -5.91
C THR A 48 -28.57 -6.37 -6.38
N VAL A 49 -27.99 -6.19 -7.57
CA VAL A 49 -27.63 -4.89 -8.14
C VAL A 49 -28.20 -4.68 -9.53
N SER A 50 -28.41 -3.42 -9.90
CA SER A 50 -28.59 -3.01 -11.29
C SER A 50 -27.54 -1.96 -11.61
N GLU A 51 -27.09 -1.92 -12.87
CA GLU A 51 -26.15 -0.89 -13.33
C GLU A 51 -24.77 -0.94 -12.66
N GLY A 52 -24.45 -2.03 -11.95
CA GLY A 52 -23.21 -2.14 -11.16
C GLY A 52 -23.10 -1.05 -10.08
N SER A 53 -24.24 -0.62 -9.52
CA SER A 53 -24.35 0.53 -8.63
C SER A 53 -24.46 0.13 -7.15
N GLY A 54 -24.01 1.04 -6.29
CA GLY A 54 -24.13 1.01 -4.83
C GLY A 54 -23.74 2.37 -4.24
N TYR A 55 -23.80 2.50 -2.91
CA TYR A 55 -23.66 3.78 -2.19
C TYR A 55 -22.87 3.59 -0.88
N PHE A 56 -23.03 4.49 0.08
CA PHE A 56 -22.35 4.56 1.39
C PHE A 56 -22.64 3.38 2.34
N SER A 57 -23.49 2.45 1.95
CA SER A 57 -24.06 1.41 2.82
C SER A 57 -23.08 0.25 3.01
N ILE A 58 -22.17 0.41 3.97
CA ILE A 58 -21.25 -0.63 4.45
C ILE A 58 -20.99 -0.44 5.94
N VAL A 59 -20.92 -1.53 6.71
CA VAL A 59 -20.51 -1.53 8.12
C VAL A 59 -20.07 -2.92 8.56
N GLU A 60 -19.16 -3.01 9.54
CA GLU A 60 -18.84 -4.25 10.24
C GLU A 60 -19.86 -4.51 11.36
N GLY A 61 -20.46 -5.70 11.39
CA GLY A 61 -21.29 -6.15 12.50
C GLY A 61 -20.45 -6.68 13.67
N ARG A 62 -21.04 -6.75 14.87
CA ARG A 62 -20.33 -7.27 16.06
C ARG A 62 -19.88 -8.73 15.99
N ASN A 63 -20.32 -9.44 14.95
CA ASN A 63 -19.90 -10.80 14.62
C ASN A 63 -18.67 -10.84 13.68
N GLY A 64 -18.05 -9.69 13.37
CA GLY A 64 -16.88 -9.58 12.49
C GLY A 64 -17.20 -9.67 10.99
N LYS A 65 -18.49 -9.71 10.63
CA LYS A 65 -18.93 -9.79 9.23
C LYS A 65 -19.21 -8.41 8.66
N ILE A 66 -19.04 -8.24 7.36
CA ILE A 66 -19.25 -6.97 6.67
C ILE A 66 -20.63 -6.96 6.01
N TYR A 67 -21.40 -5.89 6.21
CA TYR A 67 -22.77 -5.76 5.73
C TYR A 67 -22.88 -4.63 4.71
N VAL A 68 -23.11 -4.98 3.45
CA VAL A 68 -23.15 -4.06 2.30
C VAL A 68 -24.58 -3.92 1.78
N GLY A 69 -25.10 -2.71 1.76
CA GLY A 69 -26.39 -2.40 1.13
C GLY A 69 -26.25 -2.18 -0.37
N THR A 70 -27.16 -2.75 -1.15
CA THR A 70 -27.10 -2.73 -2.62
C THR A 70 -28.10 -1.78 -3.26
N ALA A 71 -27.91 -1.50 -4.55
CA ALA A 71 -28.84 -0.70 -5.36
C ALA A 71 -29.33 -1.48 -6.59
N LYS A 72 -30.63 -1.78 -6.64
CA LYS A 72 -31.30 -2.38 -7.80
C LYS A 72 -32.48 -1.51 -8.23
N TYR A 73 -32.15 -0.49 -9.01
CA TYR A 73 -33.08 0.50 -9.54
C TYR A 73 -34.31 -0.15 -10.15
N ARG A 74 -35.47 0.47 -9.87
CA ARG A 74 -36.79 0.07 -10.34
C ARG A 74 -37.29 -1.29 -9.82
N HIS A 75 -36.54 -1.94 -8.93
CA HIS A 75 -36.85 -3.26 -8.41
C HIS A 75 -36.77 -3.34 -6.88
N ASN A 76 -35.59 -3.32 -6.27
CA ASN A 76 -35.42 -3.64 -4.84
C ASN A 76 -34.08 -3.13 -4.30
N CYS A 77 -33.80 -3.40 -3.03
CA CYS A 77 -32.48 -3.33 -2.44
C CYS A 77 -32.28 -4.45 -1.42
N PHE A 78 -31.02 -4.83 -1.24
CA PHE A 78 -30.66 -5.97 -0.41
C PHE A 78 -29.54 -5.61 0.55
N LEU A 79 -29.53 -6.22 1.73
CA LEU A 79 -28.35 -6.25 2.59
C LEU A 79 -27.61 -7.56 2.31
N VAL A 80 -26.37 -7.44 1.88
CA VAL A 80 -25.46 -8.56 1.62
C VAL A 80 -24.47 -8.65 2.78
N GLU A 81 -24.41 -9.81 3.42
CA GLU A 81 -23.37 -10.17 4.37
C GLU A 81 -22.18 -10.74 3.61
N PHE A 82 -20.98 -10.26 3.91
CA PHE A 82 -19.70 -10.82 3.50
C PHE A 82 -18.99 -11.36 4.75
N ASP A 83 -18.48 -12.58 4.66
CA ASP A 83 -17.76 -13.26 5.74
C ASP A 83 -16.25 -13.26 5.46
N PRO A 84 -15.45 -12.41 6.13
CA PRO A 84 -14.01 -12.29 5.87
C PRO A 84 -13.20 -13.57 6.07
N ALA A 85 -13.72 -14.55 6.81
CA ALA A 85 -13.03 -15.81 7.07
C ALA A 85 -13.18 -16.82 5.93
N THR A 86 -14.22 -16.70 5.12
CA THR A 86 -14.56 -17.66 4.04
C THR A 86 -14.64 -17.02 2.66
N ASP A 87 -14.64 -15.69 2.60
CA ASP A 87 -14.91 -14.88 1.41
C ASP A 87 -16.31 -15.08 0.81
N ASP A 88 -17.22 -15.73 1.54
CA ASP A 88 -18.60 -15.98 1.11
C ASP A 88 -19.48 -14.73 1.24
N MET A 89 -20.38 -14.57 0.28
CA MET A 89 -21.43 -13.54 0.30
C MET A 89 -22.83 -14.16 0.28
N ARG A 90 -23.74 -13.58 1.07
CA ARG A 90 -25.17 -13.97 1.04
C ARG A 90 -26.09 -12.78 1.29
N VAL A 91 -27.29 -12.83 0.72
CA VAL A 91 -28.36 -11.88 1.04
C VAL A 91 -28.93 -12.24 2.42
N VAL A 92 -28.93 -11.27 3.33
CA VAL A 92 -29.50 -11.40 4.68
C VAL A 92 -30.77 -10.57 4.88
N LEU A 93 -31.01 -9.60 4.00
CA LEU A 93 -32.24 -8.82 3.99
C LEU A 93 -32.68 -8.50 2.55
N ASP A 94 -33.91 -8.86 2.22
CA ASP A 94 -34.66 -8.35 1.07
C ASP A 94 -35.65 -7.28 1.58
N ALA A 95 -35.48 -6.03 1.13
CA ALA A 95 -36.28 -4.93 1.64
C ALA A 95 -37.77 -5.08 1.29
N HIS A 96 -38.09 -5.44 0.05
CA HIS A 96 -39.47 -5.59 -0.41
C HIS A 96 -40.19 -6.74 0.28
N GLN A 97 -39.52 -7.86 0.49
CA GLN A 97 -40.07 -8.98 1.26
C GLN A 97 -40.38 -8.56 2.70
N ALA A 98 -39.47 -7.84 3.35
CA ALA A 98 -39.66 -7.38 4.73
C ALA A 98 -40.79 -6.35 4.86
N ILE A 99 -40.98 -5.50 3.85
CA ILE A 99 -42.04 -4.47 3.82
C ILE A 99 -43.38 -5.06 3.34
N GLY A 100 -43.37 -6.16 2.58
CA GLY A 100 -44.56 -6.77 1.99
C GLY A 100 -45.05 -6.04 0.74
N THR A 101 -44.15 -5.60 -0.13
CA THR A 101 -44.44 -4.88 -1.38
C THR A 101 -43.84 -5.58 -2.60
N ASP A 102 -44.42 -5.34 -3.77
CA ASP A 102 -43.94 -5.76 -5.09
C ASP A 102 -43.82 -4.56 -6.06
N ALA A 103 -43.71 -3.36 -5.50
CA ALA A 103 -43.62 -2.11 -6.26
C ALA A 103 -42.46 -2.13 -7.27
N THR A 104 -42.68 -1.55 -8.45
CA THR A 104 -41.68 -1.45 -9.51
C THR A 104 -41.56 -0.02 -10.02
N GLY A 105 -40.55 0.27 -10.85
CA GLY A 105 -40.33 1.62 -11.36
C GLY A 105 -39.87 2.56 -10.24
N PHE A 106 -40.20 3.84 -10.33
CA PHE A 106 -39.81 4.82 -9.30
C PHE A 106 -40.40 4.55 -7.92
N ALA A 107 -41.53 3.83 -7.83
CA ALA A 107 -42.16 3.45 -6.56
C ALA A 107 -41.36 2.41 -5.76
N ALA A 108 -40.42 1.71 -6.40
CA ALA A 108 -39.60 0.68 -5.75
C ALA A 108 -38.62 1.27 -4.73
N GLN A 109 -38.43 0.55 -3.62
CA GLN A 109 -37.31 0.76 -2.69
C GLN A 109 -36.01 0.33 -3.39
N ALA A 110 -35.33 1.27 -4.05
CA ALA A 110 -34.33 0.96 -5.06
C ALA A 110 -32.92 0.76 -4.50
N LYS A 111 -32.65 1.24 -3.27
CA LYS A 111 -31.32 1.16 -2.65
C LYS A 111 -31.38 1.28 -1.14
N PHE A 112 -30.42 0.64 -0.48
CA PHE A 112 -29.95 1.07 0.83
C PHE A 112 -28.88 2.13 0.62
N HIS A 113 -29.16 3.36 1.06
CA HIS A 113 -28.28 4.51 0.84
C HIS A 113 -27.62 5.00 2.14
N THR A 114 -28.14 4.58 3.28
CA THR A 114 -27.62 4.95 4.59
C THR A 114 -26.17 4.54 4.75
N ARG A 115 -25.37 5.34 5.47
CA ARG A 115 -24.26 4.73 6.21
C ARG A 115 -24.89 3.83 7.27
N ASN A 116 -24.62 2.54 7.18
CA ASN A 116 -25.21 1.59 8.12
C ASN A 116 -24.58 1.83 9.50
N ASN A 117 -25.39 1.78 10.55
CA ASN A 117 -24.92 1.96 11.92
C ASN A 117 -25.16 0.69 12.74
N VAL A 118 -24.26 0.39 13.67
CA VAL A 118 -24.40 -0.76 14.57
C VAL A 118 -24.73 -0.27 15.98
N GLY A 119 -25.87 -0.71 16.50
CA GLY A 119 -26.31 -0.43 17.86
C GLY A 119 -25.46 -1.12 18.92
N ALA A 120 -25.61 -0.71 20.18
CA ALA A 120 -24.98 -1.37 21.31
C ALA A 120 -25.43 -2.84 21.48
N SER A 121 -26.59 -3.19 20.93
CA SER A 121 -27.13 -4.55 20.85
C SER A 121 -26.47 -5.41 19.77
N GLY A 122 -25.72 -4.81 18.84
CA GLY A 122 -25.20 -5.47 17.64
C GLY A 122 -26.16 -5.48 16.45
N LYS A 123 -27.35 -4.89 16.58
CA LYS A 123 -28.30 -4.71 15.48
C LYS A 123 -27.79 -3.66 14.49
N ILE A 124 -28.12 -3.86 13.22
CA ILE A 124 -27.74 -3.02 12.10
C ILE A 124 -28.92 -2.13 11.71
N TYR A 125 -28.69 -0.83 11.76
CA TYR A 125 -29.64 0.22 11.42
C TYR A 125 -29.34 0.70 10.01
N LEU A 126 -30.35 0.61 9.15
CA LEU A 126 -30.28 1.00 7.74
C LEU A 126 -31.66 1.46 7.26
N ALA A 127 -31.72 2.12 6.11
CA ALA A 127 -33.00 2.58 5.58
C ALA A 127 -33.03 2.64 4.05
N THR A 128 -34.22 2.51 3.50
CA THR A 128 -34.44 2.47 2.06
C THR A 128 -34.56 3.86 1.45
N LYS A 129 -34.17 3.97 0.18
CA LYS A 129 -34.25 5.21 -0.62
C LYS A 129 -34.74 4.91 -2.05
N GLN A 130 -35.39 5.91 -2.65
CA GLN A 130 -35.84 5.95 -4.04
C GLN A 130 -34.69 5.82 -5.04
N GLY A 131 -35.03 5.38 -6.26
CA GLY A 131 -34.13 5.45 -7.42
C GLY A 131 -34.12 6.83 -8.06
N TYR A 132 -34.04 6.88 -9.39
CA TYR A 132 -34.21 8.10 -10.17
C TYR A 132 -35.43 7.95 -11.09
N PRO A 133 -36.32 8.95 -11.19
CA PRO A 133 -37.52 8.83 -12.02
C PRO A 133 -37.14 8.81 -13.50
N GLN A 134 -37.78 7.93 -14.27
CA GLN A 134 -37.66 7.87 -15.72
C GLN A 134 -38.77 8.69 -16.40
N GLU A 135 -38.69 8.82 -17.73
CA GLU A 135 -39.74 9.51 -18.51
C GLU A 135 -41.13 8.90 -18.23
N GLY A 136 -42.05 9.73 -17.73
CA GLY A 136 -43.42 9.33 -17.38
C GLY A 136 -43.62 8.86 -15.94
N GLU A 137 -42.57 8.81 -15.11
CA GLU A 137 -42.65 8.56 -13.66
C GLU A 137 -42.59 9.90 -12.90
N GLU A 138 -43.39 10.06 -11.84
CA GLU A 138 -43.45 11.27 -11.02
C GLU A 138 -42.79 11.04 -9.66
N ARG A 139 -42.24 12.09 -9.04
CA ARG A 139 -41.61 11.98 -7.71
C ARG A 139 -42.59 11.49 -6.64
N THR A 140 -43.87 11.78 -6.80
CA THR A 140 -44.93 11.34 -5.90
C THR A 140 -45.26 9.85 -6.02
N ASP A 141 -44.73 9.15 -7.03
CA ASP A 141 -44.93 7.70 -7.17
C ASP A 141 -44.15 6.92 -6.09
N TYR A 142 -43.05 7.47 -5.60
CA TYR A 142 -42.32 6.88 -4.48
C TYR A 142 -43.10 7.10 -3.18
N PRO A 143 -43.46 6.05 -2.42
CA PRO A 143 -44.25 6.21 -1.20
C PRO A 143 -43.46 6.89 -0.08
N GLY A 144 -42.13 6.66 -0.04
CA GLY A 144 -41.22 7.09 1.01
C GLY A 144 -40.30 5.95 1.47
N GLY A 145 -39.24 6.29 2.20
CA GLY A 145 -38.26 5.35 2.74
C GLY A 145 -38.70 4.74 4.08
N TYR A 146 -38.28 3.50 4.32
CA TYR A 146 -38.55 2.74 5.54
C TYR A 146 -37.28 2.67 6.39
N PRO A 147 -37.32 3.12 7.66
CA PRO A 147 -36.29 2.76 8.63
C PRO A 147 -36.36 1.26 8.93
N MET A 148 -35.21 0.60 8.98
CA MET A 148 -35.09 -0.84 9.21
C MET A 148 -34.01 -1.14 10.25
N VAL A 149 -34.25 -2.18 11.04
CA VAL A 149 -33.31 -2.69 12.04
C VAL A 149 -33.18 -4.18 11.85
N PHE A 150 -32.05 -4.61 11.30
CA PHE A 150 -31.69 -6.02 11.11
C PHE A 150 -30.91 -6.54 12.32
N ASP A 151 -31.26 -7.71 12.82
CA ASP A 151 -30.56 -8.38 13.91
C ASP A 151 -29.79 -9.60 13.38
N PRO A 152 -28.45 -9.50 13.23
CA PRO A 152 -27.63 -10.61 12.74
C PRO A 152 -27.71 -11.89 13.61
N SER A 153 -28.06 -11.77 14.89
CA SER A 153 -28.09 -12.91 15.82
C SER A 153 -29.35 -13.76 15.66
N THR A 154 -30.44 -13.15 15.21
CA THR A 154 -31.74 -13.83 15.03
C THR A 154 -32.18 -13.91 13.57
N GLU A 155 -31.49 -13.20 12.67
CA GLU A 155 -31.84 -13.02 11.26
C GLU A 155 -33.25 -12.46 11.09
N THR A 156 -33.65 -11.54 11.97
CA THR A 156 -34.94 -10.86 11.90
C THR A 156 -34.78 -9.38 11.61
N THR A 157 -35.75 -8.81 10.90
CA THR A 157 -35.80 -7.38 10.60
C THR A 157 -37.04 -6.76 11.19
N ARG A 158 -36.86 -5.66 11.93
CA ARG A 158 -37.94 -4.74 12.27
C ARG A 158 -38.02 -3.65 11.22
N VAL A 159 -39.21 -3.42 10.70
CA VAL A 159 -39.53 -2.36 9.73
C VAL A 159 -40.40 -1.32 10.41
N TYR A 160 -40.08 -0.04 10.24
CA TYR A 160 -40.88 1.08 10.73
C TYR A 160 -41.61 1.75 9.58
N ASP A 161 -42.77 2.36 9.85
CA ASP A 161 -43.57 3.05 8.84
C ASP A 161 -42.83 4.24 8.23
N ILE A 162 -43.26 4.69 7.05
CA ILE A 162 -42.66 5.83 6.34
C ILE A 162 -42.81 7.10 7.19
N PRO A 163 -41.71 7.80 7.56
CA PRO A 163 -41.78 9.00 8.40
C PRO A 163 -42.27 10.23 7.64
N ILE A 164 -41.82 10.40 6.38
CA ILE A 164 -42.23 11.50 5.50
C ILE A 164 -42.55 10.93 4.12
N PRO A 165 -43.79 11.12 3.62
CA PRO A 165 -44.18 10.68 2.28
C PRO A 165 -43.24 11.21 1.21
N HIS A 166 -42.95 10.38 0.21
CA HIS A 166 -42.15 10.72 -0.98
C HIS A 166 -40.67 11.06 -0.73
N GLN A 167 -40.21 11.04 0.52
CA GLN A 167 -38.79 11.21 0.84
C GLN A 167 -38.16 9.87 1.20
N GLY A 168 -36.96 9.63 0.71
CA GLY A 168 -36.13 8.52 1.18
C GLY A 168 -35.39 8.89 2.45
N ILE A 169 -34.60 7.96 2.96
CA ILE A 169 -33.81 8.16 4.18
C ILE A 169 -32.33 8.01 3.85
N ILE A 170 -31.54 8.98 4.29
CA ILE A 170 -30.10 9.04 4.02
C ILE A 170 -29.26 8.68 5.24
N SER A 171 -29.82 8.78 6.45
CA SER A 171 -29.13 8.45 7.69
C SER A 171 -30.11 7.89 8.72
N ILE A 172 -29.64 6.89 9.47
CA ILE A 172 -30.29 6.38 10.68
C ILE A 172 -29.20 6.06 11.71
N THR A 173 -29.25 6.71 12.86
CA THR A 173 -28.21 6.59 13.89
C THR A 173 -28.85 6.25 15.24
N PRO A 174 -28.54 5.08 15.84
CA PRO A 174 -29.21 4.62 17.04
C PRO A 174 -28.65 5.26 18.33
N ASP A 175 -29.55 5.55 19.27
CA ASP A 175 -29.26 5.75 20.70
C ASP A 175 -30.13 4.77 21.51
N GLU A 176 -29.74 3.50 21.48
CA GLU A 176 -30.46 2.42 22.16
C GLU A 176 -30.54 2.61 23.67
N SER A 177 -29.59 3.34 24.28
CA SER A 177 -29.60 3.64 25.72
C SER A 177 -30.83 4.43 26.14
N ARG A 178 -31.42 5.19 25.20
CA ARG A 178 -32.65 5.96 25.37
C ARG A 178 -33.85 5.37 24.62
N GLY A 179 -33.67 4.24 23.94
CA GLY A 179 -34.70 3.66 23.08
C GLY A 179 -35.02 4.54 21.86
N LEU A 180 -34.07 5.34 21.37
CA LEU A 180 -34.27 6.26 20.25
C LEU A 180 -33.39 5.90 19.05
N ALA A 181 -33.79 6.35 17.87
CA ALA A 181 -32.90 6.55 16.73
C ALA A 181 -33.15 7.92 16.11
N TYR A 182 -32.14 8.45 15.44
CA TYR A 182 -32.20 9.73 14.77
C TYR A 182 -32.14 9.52 13.26
N LEU A 183 -33.01 10.21 12.52
CA LEU A 183 -33.16 10.05 11.08
C LEU A 183 -32.84 11.36 10.34
N SER A 184 -32.27 11.23 9.14
CA SER A 184 -32.24 12.28 8.14
C SER A 184 -32.96 11.79 6.88
N THR A 185 -34.01 12.51 6.48
CA THR A 185 -34.75 12.22 5.23
C THR A 185 -34.12 12.95 4.04
N CYS A 186 -34.54 12.61 2.82
CA CYS A 186 -33.99 13.18 1.59
C CYS A 186 -35.04 13.16 0.46
N SER A 187 -35.49 14.35 0.04
CA SER A 187 -36.44 14.50 -1.08
C SER A 187 -35.81 14.34 -2.47
N ASP A 188 -34.47 14.42 -2.58
CA ASP A 188 -33.72 14.51 -3.84
C ASP A 188 -34.18 15.66 -4.77
N GLU A 189 -34.89 16.66 -4.24
CA GLU A 189 -35.32 17.84 -5.00
C GLU A 189 -34.14 18.78 -5.24
N ARG A 190 -34.21 19.56 -6.32
CA ARG A 190 -33.16 20.52 -6.73
C ARG A 190 -33.81 21.84 -7.14
N PRO A 191 -33.19 23.00 -6.84
CA PRO A 191 -31.83 23.15 -6.32
C PRO A 191 -31.69 22.94 -4.80
N ILE A 192 -32.78 23.07 -4.03
CA ILE A 192 -32.77 22.90 -2.57
C ILE A 192 -33.46 21.57 -2.24
N GLU A 193 -32.79 20.73 -1.46
CA GLU A 193 -33.28 19.44 -0.99
C GLU A 193 -33.91 19.60 0.39
N SER A 194 -35.15 19.13 0.57
CA SER A 194 -35.74 19.01 1.91
C SER A 194 -35.17 17.78 2.62
N THR A 195 -34.69 17.97 3.84
CA THR A 195 -33.95 17.00 4.66
C THR A 195 -34.31 17.17 6.12
N HIS A 196 -35.24 16.36 6.61
CA HIS A 196 -35.76 16.48 7.96
C HIS A 196 -34.88 15.73 8.96
N PHE A 197 -34.47 16.43 10.02
CA PHE A 197 -33.88 15.86 11.21
C PHE A 197 -34.99 15.37 12.15
N MET A 198 -35.09 14.06 12.34
CA MET A 198 -36.20 13.45 13.08
C MET A 198 -35.71 12.51 14.18
N ILE A 199 -36.60 12.27 15.14
CA ILE A 199 -36.45 11.24 16.19
C ILE A 199 -37.45 10.13 15.89
N LEU A 200 -36.98 8.88 15.98
CA LEU A 200 -37.76 7.66 15.99
C LEU A 200 -37.72 7.06 17.39
N ASP A 201 -38.88 6.84 18.00
CA ASP A 201 -39.00 5.99 19.18
C ASP A 201 -38.92 4.51 18.76
N LEU A 202 -37.91 3.80 19.25
CA LEU A 202 -37.64 2.44 18.82
C LEU A 202 -38.68 1.45 19.32
N GLU A 203 -39.43 1.74 20.38
CA GLU A 203 -40.47 0.85 20.92
C GLU A 203 -41.80 1.07 20.21
N SER A 204 -42.30 2.30 20.19
CA SER A 204 -43.61 2.64 19.65
C SER A 204 -43.61 2.78 18.12
N GLY A 205 -42.48 3.13 17.52
CA GLY A 205 -42.38 3.49 16.11
C GLY A 205 -42.86 4.91 15.79
N GLU A 206 -43.17 5.72 16.80
CA GLU A 206 -43.60 7.11 16.60
C GLU A 206 -42.43 8.02 16.22
N TYR A 207 -42.74 9.00 15.36
CA TYR A 207 -41.77 9.99 14.90
C TYR A 207 -42.03 11.37 15.50
N ARG A 208 -40.94 12.11 15.70
CA ARG A 208 -40.97 13.56 15.92
C ARG A 208 -40.04 14.27 14.95
N ASP A 209 -40.62 15.13 14.13
CA ASP A 209 -39.89 16.05 13.27
C ASP A 209 -39.32 17.22 14.09
N LEU A 210 -38.02 17.48 13.98
CA LEU A 210 -37.35 18.56 14.70
C LEU A 210 -37.15 19.78 13.81
N LEU A 211 -36.68 19.58 12.58
CA LEU A 211 -36.28 20.65 11.66
C LEU A 211 -36.05 20.12 10.25
N ASP A 212 -36.54 20.83 9.23
CA ASP A 212 -36.00 20.71 7.87
C ASP A 212 -34.69 21.50 7.77
N CYS A 213 -33.59 20.78 7.59
CA CYS A 213 -32.24 21.33 7.58
C CYS A 213 -31.82 21.86 6.20
N GLU A 214 -32.59 21.53 5.15
CA GLU A 214 -32.32 21.87 3.76
C GLU A 214 -30.90 21.52 3.26
N HIS A 215 -30.24 20.57 3.93
CA HIS A 215 -28.85 20.20 3.70
C HIS A 215 -28.75 18.86 2.97
N MET A 216 -28.12 18.86 1.80
CA MET A 216 -28.08 17.67 0.97
C MET A 216 -27.23 16.54 1.58
N TYR A 217 -27.74 15.30 1.47
CA TYR A 217 -27.06 14.06 1.88
C TYR A 217 -26.41 14.10 3.28
N ALA A 218 -27.20 14.47 4.28
CA ALA A 218 -26.73 14.70 5.64
C ALA A 218 -26.70 13.43 6.51
N PHE A 219 -25.51 13.04 7.00
CA PHE A 219 -25.38 11.99 8.00
C PHE A 219 -25.66 12.53 9.41
N ILE A 220 -26.26 11.71 10.28
CA ILE A 220 -26.42 12.02 11.70
C ILE A 220 -25.32 11.35 12.51
N VAL A 221 -24.72 12.09 13.43
CA VAL A 221 -23.82 11.56 14.46
C VAL A 221 -24.38 11.82 15.86
N VAL A 222 -23.98 10.99 16.83
CA VAL A 222 -24.38 11.10 18.24
C VAL A 222 -23.13 11.16 19.11
N ASP A 223 -23.04 12.16 19.96
CA ASP A 223 -21.86 12.37 20.82
C ASP A 223 -21.87 11.52 22.12
N HIS A 224 -20.85 11.71 22.96
CA HIS A 224 -20.69 11.05 24.25
C HIS A 224 -21.78 11.35 25.29
N LEU A 225 -22.58 12.40 25.10
CA LEU A 225 -23.73 12.75 25.95
C LEU A 225 -25.06 12.23 25.37
N GLY A 226 -25.04 11.67 24.16
CA GLY A 226 -26.25 11.28 23.43
C GLY A 226 -26.91 12.43 22.66
N ARG A 227 -26.22 13.57 22.49
CA ARG A 227 -26.73 14.69 21.66
C ARG A 227 -26.52 14.33 20.19
N ALA A 228 -27.56 14.52 19.37
CA ALA A 228 -27.54 14.21 17.95
C ALA A 228 -27.32 15.46 17.09
N TYR A 229 -26.54 15.33 16.02
CA TYR A 229 -26.09 16.44 15.19
C TYR A 229 -26.49 16.26 13.72
N HIS A 230 -26.95 17.34 13.07
CA HIS A 230 -27.30 17.39 11.65
C HIS A 230 -26.77 18.70 11.04
N PRO A 231 -26.10 18.71 9.87
CA PRO A 231 -25.67 19.95 9.22
C PRO A 231 -26.87 20.72 8.67
N ILE A 232 -26.82 22.05 8.65
CA ILE A 232 -27.86 22.91 8.09
C ILE A 232 -27.29 23.66 6.90
N ARG A 233 -28.11 23.85 5.85
CA ARG A 233 -27.75 24.69 4.70
C ARG A 233 -27.16 26.04 5.14
N GLY A 234 -26.02 26.41 4.57
CA GLY A 234 -25.30 27.64 4.91
C GLY A 234 -24.37 27.55 6.14
N GLY A 235 -24.21 26.37 6.73
CA GLY A 235 -23.12 26.08 7.67
C GLY A 235 -23.46 26.16 9.15
N GLU A 236 -24.71 26.37 9.55
CA GLU A 236 -25.11 26.09 10.93
C GLU A 236 -25.18 24.56 11.17
N ILE A 237 -25.18 24.15 12.43
CA ILE A 237 -25.33 22.74 12.82
C ILE A 237 -26.51 22.62 13.81
N ALA A 238 -27.49 21.78 13.48
CA ALA A 238 -28.54 21.42 14.41
C ALA A 238 -27.98 20.47 15.46
N ARG A 239 -28.21 20.75 16.74
CA ARG A 239 -27.91 19.84 17.86
C ARG A 239 -29.18 19.57 18.66
N TYR A 240 -29.60 18.32 18.74
CA TYR A 240 -30.68 17.90 19.64
C TYR A 240 -30.11 17.29 20.91
N ASN A 241 -30.51 17.83 22.05
CA ASN A 241 -30.21 17.28 23.36
C ASN A 241 -31.43 16.51 23.89
N PRO A 242 -31.37 15.17 24.00
CA PRO A 242 -32.51 14.37 24.48
C PRO A 242 -32.83 14.61 25.96
N ASP A 243 -31.82 14.84 26.80
CA ASP A 243 -32.00 15.01 28.25
C ASP A 243 -32.67 16.35 28.58
N ALA A 244 -32.36 17.39 27.80
CA ALA A 244 -33.01 18.70 27.90
C ALA A 244 -34.26 18.83 27.01
N ASN A 245 -34.53 17.83 26.17
CA ASN A 245 -35.56 17.87 25.12
C ASN A 245 -35.52 19.18 24.30
N ARG A 246 -34.32 19.55 23.83
CA ARG A 246 -34.08 20.87 23.20
C ARG A 246 -33.30 20.73 21.91
N LEU A 247 -33.80 21.38 20.87
CA LEU A 247 -33.09 21.61 19.60
C LEU A 247 -32.36 22.95 19.65
N GLU A 248 -31.11 22.97 19.24
CA GLU A 248 -30.24 24.15 19.18
C GLU A 248 -29.64 24.29 17.78
N ARG A 249 -29.33 25.52 17.37
CA ARG A 249 -28.57 25.83 16.15
C ARG A 249 -27.23 26.38 16.56
N LEU A 250 -26.17 25.67 16.21
CA LEU A 250 -24.80 26.03 16.53
C LEU A 250 -24.19 26.74 15.34
N ALA A 251 -23.46 27.81 15.60
CA ALA A 251 -22.43 28.27 14.68
C ALA A 251 -21.25 27.28 14.72
N GLN A 252 -20.40 27.31 13.70
CA GLN A 252 -19.16 26.53 13.67
C GLN A 252 -17.97 27.45 13.39
N THR A 253 -16.79 27.04 13.87
CA THR A 253 -15.53 27.68 13.53
C THR A 253 -14.51 26.64 13.06
N ILE A 254 -13.56 27.07 12.24
CA ILE A 254 -12.32 26.36 11.90
C ILE A 254 -11.17 27.27 12.32
N ASP A 255 -10.32 26.78 13.20
CA ASP A 255 -9.14 27.50 13.73
C ASP A 255 -9.53 28.88 14.32
N GLY A 256 -10.70 28.94 14.96
CA GLY A 256 -11.24 30.13 15.62
C GLY A 256 -11.98 31.12 14.72
N ALA A 257 -12.03 30.89 13.41
CA ALA A 257 -12.76 31.73 12.44
C ALA A 257 -13.99 30.99 11.87
N PRO A 258 -15.04 31.69 11.41
CA PRO A 258 -16.11 31.04 10.65
C PRO A 258 -15.56 30.34 9.38
N PRO A 259 -16.13 29.19 8.97
CA PRO A 259 -15.72 28.50 7.75
C PRO A 259 -15.93 29.38 6.51
N THR A 260 -15.01 29.27 5.56
CA THR A 260 -15.10 29.93 4.25
C THR A 260 -15.93 29.10 3.26
N GLU A 261 -16.36 29.72 2.15
CA GLU A 261 -17.03 28.99 1.06
C GLU A 261 -16.13 27.88 0.48
N GLU A 262 -14.82 28.10 0.43
CA GLU A 262 -13.81 27.14 -0.04
C GLU A 262 -13.74 25.86 0.81
N SER A 263 -14.10 25.94 2.10
CA SER A 263 -14.19 24.74 2.95
C SER A 263 -15.31 23.79 2.54
N LEU A 264 -16.30 24.32 1.79
CA LEU A 264 -17.56 23.65 1.42
C LEU A 264 -18.46 23.26 2.62
N LEU A 265 -17.99 23.36 3.86
CA LEU A 265 -18.72 23.06 5.09
C LEU A 265 -19.83 24.07 5.42
N ALA A 266 -19.78 25.26 4.81
CA ALA A 266 -20.76 26.32 4.95
C ALA A 266 -21.25 26.87 3.60
N HIS A 267 -21.22 26.04 2.57
CA HIS A 267 -21.63 26.44 1.22
C HIS A 267 -23.13 26.88 1.22
N PRO A 268 -23.49 28.02 0.62
CA PRO A 268 -24.84 28.58 0.68
C PRO A 268 -25.88 27.70 -0.03
N GLU A 269 -25.46 26.92 -1.03
CA GLU A 269 -26.31 25.95 -1.73
C GLU A 269 -26.27 24.54 -1.10
N SER A 270 -25.67 24.40 0.09
CA SER A 270 -25.27 23.12 0.68
C SER A 270 -24.16 22.43 -0.12
N HIS A 271 -23.38 21.58 0.53
CA HIS A 271 -22.50 20.61 -0.10
C HIS A 271 -22.59 19.32 0.70
N PRO A 272 -22.58 18.12 0.11
CA PRO A 272 -22.52 16.89 0.89
C PRO A 272 -21.27 16.85 1.79
N ILE A 273 -21.47 16.51 3.07
CA ILE A 273 -20.40 16.40 4.06
C ILE A 273 -20.39 14.98 4.58
N ASN A 274 -19.23 14.35 4.51
CA ASN A 274 -18.99 13.10 5.20
C ASN A 274 -18.37 13.42 6.56
N TRP A 275 -19.03 13.00 7.64
CA TRP A 275 -18.51 13.19 8.99
C TRP A 275 -18.77 11.96 9.86
N GLU A 276 -17.94 11.73 10.88
CA GLU A 276 -18.04 10.60 11.79
C GLU A 276 -17.35 10.93 13.12
N VAL A 277 -17.76 10.26 14.20
CA VAL A 277 -17.21 10.53 15.54
C VAL A 277 -16.11 9.56 15.94
N SER A 278 -15.19 10.04 16.78
CA SER A 278 -14.22 9.20 17.48
C SER A 278 -14.90 8.12 18.34
N PRO A 279 -14.21 7.01 18.69
CA PRO A 279 -14.78 5.95 19.52
C PRO A 279 -15.32 6.44 20.88
N ASP A 280 -14.65 7.42 21.49
CA ASP A 280 -15.10 8.08 22.73
C ASP A 280 -16.24 9.09 22.50
N ARG A 281 -16.58 9.38 21.24
CA ARG A 281 -17.60 10.33 20.77
C ARG A 281 -17.37 11.76 21.26
N GLN A 282 -16.12 12.13 21.49
CA GLN A 282 -15.71 13.47 21.91
C GLN A 282 -15.18 14.33 20.75
N THR A 283 -14.79 13.71 19.64
CA THR A 283 -14.32 14.39 18.44
C THR A 283 -15.21 14.01 17.26
N LEU A 284 -15.54 14.98 16.42
CA LEU A 284 -16.21 14.77 15.12
C LEU A 284 -15.24 15.10 14.00
N TYR A 285 -14.93 14.14 13.14
CA TYR A 285 -14.14 14.36 11.94
C TYR A 285 -15.05 14.66 10.76
N ALA A 286 -14.64 15.56 9.87
CA ALA A 286 -15.43 15.94 8.70
C ALA A 286 -14.56 16.18 7.46
N VAL A 287 -15.11 15.81 6.31
CA VAL A 287 -14.61 16.12 4.97
C VAL A 287 -15.79 16.47 4.07
N ALA A 288 -15.68 17.55 3.31
CA ALA A 288 -16.64 17.84 2.26
C ALA A 288 -16.37 16.94 1.04
N MET A 289 -17.40 16.40 0.40
CA MET A 289 -17.20 15.36 -0.63
C MET A 289 -16.38 15.80 -1.86
N SER A 290 -16.27 17.09 -2.15
CA SER A 290 -15.41 17.62 -3.23
C SER A 290 -14.23 18.42 -2.70
N GLY A 291 -13.98 18.33 -1.39
CA GLY A 291 -12.88 19.01 -0.71
C GLY A 291 -11.72 18.06 -0.44
N ASN A 292 -10.53 18.63 -0.31
CA ASN A 292 -9.29 17.89 -0.05
C ASN A 292 -8.78 18.10 1.39
N GLN A 293 -9.64 18.50 2.32
CA GLN A 293 -9.25 18.96 3.66
C GLN A 293 -9.98 18.15 4.74
N LEU A 294 -9.21 17.58 5.67
CA LEU A 294 -9.76 16.93 6.86
C LEU A 294 -9.92 17.96 7.99
N TYR A 295 -11.06 17.91 8.68
CA TYR A 295 -11.36 18.76 9.83
C TYR A 295 -11.71 17.92 11.05
N ALA A 296 -11.48 18.46 12.24
CA ALA A 296 -11.94 17.89 13.50
C ALA A 296 -12.67 18.95 14.33
N TYR A 297 -13.80 18.57 14.95
CA TYR A 297 -14.57 19.40 15.87
C TYR A 297 -14.59 18.79 17.27
N ASP A 298 -14.47 19.64 18.28
CA ASP A 298 -14.54 19.26 19.69
C ASP A 298 -16.01 19.22 20.14
N LEU A 299 -16.54 18.00 20.34
CA LEU A 299 -17.88 17.76 20.82
C LEU A 299 -18.00 17.93 22.35
N THR A 300 -16.91 18.11 23.08
CA THR A 300 -16.93 18.42 24.52
C THR A 300 -17.19 19.90 24.80
N ALA A 301 -17.08 20.75 23.78
CA ALA A 301 -17.32 22.18 23.89
C ALA A 301 -18.77 22.52 24.30
N ASP A 302 -18.89 23.44 25.25
CA ASP A 302 -20.15 24.01 25.70
C ASP A 302 -20.55 25.26 24.89
N GLY A 303 -21.84 25.57 24.87
CA GLY A 303 -22.38 26.80 24.27
C GLY A 303 -23.01 26.62 22.89
N GLN A 304 -22.98 27.69 22.10
CA GLN A 304 -23.66 27.83 20.79
C GLN A 304 -22.67 27.86 19.61
N VAL A 305 -21.41 27.49 19.83
CA VAL A 305 -20.37 27.42 18.80
C VAL A 305 -19.76 26.03 18.89
N LEU A 306 -19.64 25.33 17.76
CA LEU A 306 -18.90 24.08 17.64
C LEU A 306 -17.48 24.40 17.12
N PRO A 307 -16.45 24.35 17.98
CA PRO A 307 -15.09 24.68 17.60
C PRO A 307 -14.46 23.54 16.79
N GLY A 308 -13.99 23.87 15.60
CA GLY A 308 -13.25 22.97 14.72
C GLY A 308 -11.84 23.46 14.42
N ARG A 309 -11.03 22.56 13.88
CA ARG A 309 -9.65 22.79 13.46
C ARG A 309 -9.33 22.07 12.16
N SER A 310 -8.43 22.64 11.38
CA SER A 310 -7.86 21.99 10.20
C SER A 310 -6.85 20.92 10.63
N LEU A 311 -6.88 19.75 9.99
CA LEU A 311 -5.93 18.65 10.23
C LEU A 311 -4.93 18.44 9.10
N GLY A 312 -5.01 19.20 8.00
CA GLY A 312 -4.18 19.01 6.80
C GLY A 312 -4.91 18.34 5.64
N THR A 313 -4.32 18.45 4.45
CA THR A 313 -4.93 17.94 3.22
C THR A 313 -4.90 16.42 3.17
N LEU A 314 -5.89 15.81 2.51
CA LEU A 314 -5.93 14.35 2.35
C LEU A 314 -4.86 13.87 1.35
N ILE A 315 -4.72 14.58 0.22
CA ILE A 315 -3.73 14.29 -0.82
C ILE A 315 -3.12 15.62 -1.29
N PRO A 316 -1.94 16.04 -0.76
CA PRO A 316 -1.37 17.36 -1.00
C PRO A 316 -1.22 17.77 -2.47
N ASP A 317 -0.85 16.85 -3.36
CA ASP A 317 -0.53 17.15 -4.76
C ASP A 317 -1.71 16.98 -5.74
N ALA A 318 -2.92 16.69 -5.24
CA ALA A 318 -4.09 16.48 -6.09
C ALA A 318 -4.66 17.81 -6.60
N GLU A 319 -4.94 17.90 -7.90
CA GLU A 319 -5.63 19.05 -8.51
C GLU A 319 -7.11 19.09 -8.12
N SER A 320 -7.72 17.91 -7.95
CA SER A 320 -9.09 17.75 -7.48
C SER A 320 -9.27 16.41 -6.80
N THR A 321 -10.25 16.35 -5.89
CA THR A 321 -10.57 15.16 -5.09
C THR A 321 -12.08 14.88 -5.05
N ASP A 322 -12.44 13.60 -4.87
CA ASP A 322 -13.81 13.11 -4.60
C ASP A 322 -13.76 12.20 -3.35
N CYS A 323 -14.23 12.72 -2.22
CA CYS A 323 -14.08 12.18 -0.86
C CYS A 323 -15.43 11.68 -0.31
N ARG A 324 -16.07 10.74 -1.00
CA ARG A 324 -17.41 10.24 -0.60
C ARG A 324 -17.39 9.32 0.60
N ALA A 325 -16.27 8.62 0.83
CA ALA A 325 -16.19 7.54 1.79
C ALA A 325 -15.22 7.90 2.92
N MET A 326 -15.73 8.01 4.14
CA MET A 326 -14.93 8.15 5.37
C MET A 326 -15.58 7.37 6.51
N CYS A 327 -14.75 6.76 7.36
CA CYS A 327 -15.15 6.11 8.60
C CYS A 327 -14.08 6.34 9.68
N VAL A 328 -14.41 6.03 10.93
CA VAL A 328 -13.46 6.05 12.06
C VAL A 328 -13.40 4.65 12.65
N ALA A 329 -12.19 4.10 12.71
CA ALA A 329 -11.91 2.78 13.26
C ALA A 329 -12.00 2.77 14.80
N ALA A 330 -12.06 1.58 15.39
CA ALA A 330 -12.18 1.40 16.84
C ALA A 330 -10.97 1.94 17.64
N ASP A 331 -9.80 2.06 17.00
CA ASP A 331 -8.58 2.65 17.55
C ASP A 331 -8.55 4.19 17.42
N GLY A 332 -9.56 4.79 16.77
CA GLY A 332 -9.65 6.22 16.51
C GLY A 332 -9.03 6.68 15.18
N THR A 333 -8.42 5.78 14.41
CA THR A 333 -7.88 6.11 13.09
C THR A 333 -9.02 6.46 12.13
N VAL A 334 -8.93 7.65 11.52
CA VAL A 334 -9.84 8.07 10.45
C VAL A 334 -9.37 7.44 9.15
N TRP A 335 -10.25 6.81 8.40
CA TRP A 335 -9.97 6.26 7.08
C TRP A 335 -10.86 6.92 6.04
N ALA A 336 -10.29 7.28 4.90
CA ALA A 336 -11.00 7.87 3.76
C ALA A 336 -10.60 7.21 2.44
N GLY A 337 -11.60 6.94 1.61
CA GLY A 337 -11.41 6.60 0.20
C GLY A 337 -11.52 7.85 -0.65
N VAL A 338 -10.47 8.17 -1.40
CA VAL A 338 -10.35 9.44 -2.13
C VAL A 338 -10.11 9.18 -3.61
N GLY A 339 -11.00 9.64 -4.48
CA GLY A 339 -10.67 9.77 -5.91
C GLY A 339 -9.82 11.01 -6.12
N ALA A 340 -8.60 10.88 -6.65
CA ALA A 340 -7.68 12.00 -6.83
C ALA A 340 -7.28 12.14 -8.30
N THR A 341 -7.25 13.37 -8.81
CA THR A 341 -6.78 13.67 -10.17
C THR A 341 -5.50 14.50 -10.11
N PHE A 342 -4.53 14.11 -10.93
CA PHE A 342 -3.23 14.78 -11.06
C PHE A 342 -2.95 15.14 -12.53
N ALA A 343 -2.33 16.31 -12.74
CA ALA A 343 -2.07 16.88 -14.07
C ALA A 343 -1.41 15.89 -15.05
N GLU A 344 -0.35 15.22 -14.59
CA GLU A 344 0.52 14.39 -15.45
C GLU A 344 0.30 12.87 -15.24
N ARG A 345 -0.35 12.48 -14.14
CA ARG A 345 -0.50 11.06 -13.75
C ARG A 345 -1.88 10.50 -14.08
N GLY A 346 -2.90 11.35 -14.23
CA GLY A 346 -4.30 10.94 -14.41
C GLY A 346 -5.07 10.83 -13.09
N ALA A 347 -6.16 10.06 -13.09
CA ALA A 347 -7.06 9.92 -11.95
C ALA A 347 -7.01 8.51 -11.34
N PHE A 348 -6.87 8.44 -10.01
CA PHE A 348 -6.75 7.19 -9.27
C PHE A 348 -7.63 7.19 -8.01
N LEU A 349 -7.91 5.99 -7.51
CA LEU A 349 -8.61 5.80 -6.24
C LEU A 349 -7.57 5.48 -5.17
N HIS A 350 -7.48 6.33 -4.15
CA HIS A 350 -6.49 6.27 -3.08
C HIS A 350 -7.15 5.86 -1.75
N LEU A 351 -6.34 5.29 -0.86
CA LEU A 351 -6.67 5.11 0.55
C LEU A 351 -5.88 6.11 1.38
N VAL A 352 -6.57 6.87 2.23
CA VAL A 352 -5.96 7.86 3.11
C VAL A 352 -6.32 7.53 4.56
N SER A 353 -5.39 7.71 5.49
CA SER A 353 -5.68 7.64 6.93
C SER A 353 -5.27 8.89 7.69
N TYR A 354 -5.81 9.09 8.88
CA TYR A 354 -5.31 10.05 9.86
C TYR A 354 -5.39 9.42 11.26
N THR A 355 -4.26 9.40 11.97
CA THR A 355 -4.18 8.90 13.34
C THR A 355 -4.16 10.09 14.30
N PRO A 356 -5.06 10.16 15.30
CA PRO A 356 -5.09 11.26 16.24
C PRO A 356 -3.73 11.49 16.92
N GLY A 357 -3.23 12.72 16.85
CA GLY A 357 -1.93 13.10 17.41
C GLY A 357 -0.78 13.16 16.41
N THR A 358 -0.96 12.68 15.17
CA THR A 358 -0.01 12.90 14.08
C THR A 358 -0.18 14.28 13.44
N ASP A 359 0.82 14.70 12.66
CA ASP A 359 0.87 16.02 12.02
C ASP A 359 -0.19 16.24 10.93
N GLY A 360 -0.70 15.16 10.33
CA GLY A 360 -1.75 15.23 9.32
C GLY A 360 -2.09 13.87 8.68
N PRO A 361 -2.99 13.86 7.68
CA PRO A 361 -3.35 12.66 6.93
C PRO A 361 -2.17 12.04 6.18
N VAL A 362 -2.25 10.74 5.93
CA VAL A 362 -1.29 9.93 5.17
C VAL A 362 -2.00 9.33 3.97
N ASP A 363 -1.53 9.66 2.76
CA ASP A 363 -1.91 8.98 1.52
C ASP A 363 -1.12 7.68 1.39
N HIS A 364 -1.80 6.54 1.52
CA HIS A 364 -1.19 5.22 1.36
C HIS A 364 -0.96 4.85 -0.11
N GLY A 365 -1.47 5.68 -1.03
CA GLY A 365 -1.32 5.50 -2.47
C GLY A 365 -2.55 4.90 -3.16
N PRO A 366 -2.48 4.74 -4.49
CA PRO A 366 -3.59 4.25 -5.29
C PRO A 366 -3.79 2.74 -5.15
N ILE A 367 -5.05 2.29 -5.24
CA ILE A 367 -5.42 0.89 -5.13
C ILE A 367 -5.36 0.14 -6.47
N ALA A 368 -4.94 -1.13 -6.45
CA ALA A 368 -4.98 -2.06 -7.57
C ALA A 368 -5.67 -3.38 -7.18
N ILE A 369 -6.07 -4.20 -8.15
CA ILE A 369 -6.75 -5.48 -7.91
C ILE A 369 -5.74 -6.62 -8.05
N GLY A 370 -5.52 -7.37 -6.97
CA GLY A 370 -4.55 -8.48 -6.91
C GLY A 370 -5.07 -9.83 -7.41
N ASN A 371 -6.40 -10.01 -7.46
CA ASN A 371 -7.07 -11.23 -7.92
C ASN A 371 -7.89 -10.95 -9.20
N PRO A 372 -7.25 -10.92 -10.39
CA PRO A 372 -7.87 -10.41 -11.61
C PRO A 372 -9.05 -11.26 -12.14
N ASP A 373 -9.25 -12.45 -11.60
CA ASP A 373 -10.31 -13.41 -11.92
C ASP A 373 -11.53 -13.36 -10.99
N TYR A 374 -11.62 -12.37 -10.09
CA TYR A 374 -12.72 -12.23 -9.12
C TYR A 374 -14.12 -12.08 -9.76
N THR A 375 -14.18 -11.70 -11.04
CA THR A 375 -15.38 -11.71 -11.86
C THR A 375 -15.02 -11.93 -13.31
N GLU A 376 -15.96 -12.47 -14.07
CA GLU A 376 -15.93 -12.39 -15.52
C GLU A 376 -16.01 -10.91 -15.95
N PHE A 377 -15.12 -10.48 -16.83
CA PHE A 377 -15.12 -9.13 -17.42
C PHE A 377 -15.66 -9.09 -18.84
N THR A 378 -15.63 -10.22 -19.53
CA THR A 378 -16.10 -10.39 -20.91
C THR A 378 -17.08 -11.54 -21.01
N ASP A 379 -17.96 -11.51 -21.99
CA ASP A 379 -18.82 -12.64 -22.33
C ASP A 379 -18.06 -13.76 -23.09
N GLU A 380 -18.78 -14.82 -23.45
CA GLU A 380 -18.24 -15.96 -24.21
C GLU A 380 -17.69 -15.57 -25.59
N GLN A 381 -18.09 -14.41 -26.13
CA GLN A 381 -17.63 -13.87 -27.41
C GLN A 381 -16.42 -12.94 -27.25
N GLY A 382 -16.00 -12.65 -26.01
CA GLY A 382 -14.90 -11.75 -25.68
C GLY A 382 -15.30 -10.28 -25.62
N GLU A 383 -16.59 -9.95 -25.68
CA GLU A 383 -17.07 -8.57 -25.58
C GLU A 383 -17.18 -8.14 -24.10
N PRO A 384 -16.85 -6.89 -23.74
CA PRO A 384 -16.94 -6.42 -22.36
C PRO A 384 -18.34 -6.55 -21.78
N LEU A 385 -18.46 -7.14 -20.60
CA LEU A 385 -19.73 -7.24 -19.90
C LEU A 385 -20.27 -5.85 -19.55
N LYS A 386 -21.59 -5.70 -19.68
CA LYS A 386 -22.28 -4.47 -19.30
C LYS A 386 -21.96 -4.14 -17.84
N PHE A 387 -21.71 -2.86 -17.55
CA PHE A 387 -21.36 -2.38 -16.22
C PHE A 387 -20.11 -3.03 -15.61
N HIS A 388 -19.12 -3.42 -16.44
CA HIS A 388 -17.77 -3.80 -15.97
C HIS A 388 -16.69 -2.78 -16.37
N HIS A 389 -17.12 -1.62 -16.87
CA HIS A 389 -16.25 -0.56 -17.37
C HIS A 389 -15.65 0.32 -16.27
N GLY A 390 -15.96 0.10 -14.99
CA GLY A 390 -15.34 0.72 -13.83
C GLY A 390 -14.03 0.07 -13.40
N VAL A 391 -13.58 -0.95 -14.12
CA VAL A 391 -12.24 -1.54 -14.00
C VAL A 391 -11.55 -1.46 -15.37
N TYR A 392 -10.25 -1.18 -15.38
CA TYR A 392 -9.44 -1.16 -16.59
C TYR A 392 -8.07 -1.80 -16.34
N SER A 393 -7.43 -2.28 -17.41
CA SER A 393 -6.10 -2.88 -17.35
C SER A 393 -5.04 -1.90 -17.84
N LEU A 394 -3.91 -1.85 -17.15
CA LEU A 394 -2.67 -1.27 -17.65
C LEU A 394 -2.00 -2.21 -18.67
N ALA A 395 -0.96 -1.70 -19.35
CA ALA A 395 -0.21 -2.45 -20.37
C ALA A 395 0.55 -3.67 -19.80
N ASP A 396 0.89 -3.64 -18.52
CA ASP A 396 1.54 -4.74 -17.79
C ASP A 396 0.53 -5.78 -17.25
N GLY A 397 -0.77 -5.58 -17.48
CA GLY A 397 -1.85 -6.44 -17.00
C GLY A 397 -2.40 -6.06 -15.62
N THR A 398 -1.88 -5.01 -14.97
CA THR A 398 -2.39 -4.54 -13.68
C THR A 398 -3.83 -4.03 -13.82
N LEU A 399 -4.75 -4.56 -13.02
CA LEU A 399 -6.15 -4.13 -13.00
C LEU A 399 -6.37 -3.01 -11.97
N LEU A 400 -6.99 -1.93 -12.41
CA LEU A 400 -7.28 -0.76 -11.59
C LEU A 400 -8.78 -0.44 -11.57
N PRO A 401 -9.38 -0.17 -10.40
CA PRO A 401 -10.71 0.41 -10.34
C PRO A 401 -10.66 1.90 -10.72
N ARG A 402 -11.78 2.44 -11.20
CA ARG A 402 -11.92 3.87 -11.55
C ARG A 402 -13.27 4.45 -11.10
N TYR A 403 -13.45 5.73 -11.41
CA TYR A 403 -14.57 6.58 -11.01
C TYR A 403 -14.49 7.06 -9.58
N VAL A 404 -14.88 6.24 -8.60
CA VAL A 404 -15.07 6.71 -7.22
C VAL A 404 -15.20 5.56 -6.22
N ILE A 405 -14.80 5.80 -4.98
CA ILE A 405 -15.04 4.93 -3.83
C ILE A 405 -16.35 5.34 -3.14
N MET A 406 -17.32 4.43 -3.00
CA MET A 406 -18.67 4.73 -2.47
C MET A 406 -18.84 4.52 -0.98
N GLY A 407 -18.31 3.42 -0.45
CA GLY A 407 -18.36 3.09 0.96
C GLY A 407 -16.98 2.73 1.47
N ILE A 408 -16.77 2.94 2.76
CA ILE A 408 -15.58 2.51 3.48
C ILE A 408 -15.96 1.98 4.86
N CYS A 409 -15.28 0.92 5.30
CA CYS A 409 -15.41 0.37 6.64
C CYS A 409 -14.05 -0.16 7.09
N ALA A 410 -13.52 0.37 8.19
CA ALA A 410 -12.37 -0.21 8.87
C ALA A 410 -12.87 -1.26 9.87
N ALA A 411 -12.40 -2.49 9.73
CA ALA A 411 -12.85 -3.63 10.53
C ALA A 411 -11.89 -3.94 11.68
N ALA A 412 -12.40 -4.65 12.69
CA ALA A 412 -11.65 -5.02 13.89
C ALA A 412 -10.46 -5.97 13.62
N ASP A 413 -10.45 -6.65 12.47
CA ASP A 413 -9.34 -7.50 12.01
C ASP A 413 -8.15 -6.70 11.42
N GLY A 414 -8.26 -5.37 11.36
CA GLY A 414 -7.27 -4.47 10.78
C GLY A 414 -7.40 -4.28 9.26
N SER A 415 -8.39 -4.92 8.62
CA SER A 415 -8.69 -4.71 7.21
C SER A 415 -9.50 -3.43 7.00
N VAL A 416 -9.28 -2.76 5.87
CA VAL A 416 -10.13 -1.68 5.38
C VAL A 416 -10.89 -2.16 4.15
N TYR A 417 -12.21 -2.06 4.20
CA TYR A 417 -13.11 -2.43 3.11
C TYR A 417 -13.55 -1.20 2.35
N LEU A 418 -13.46 -1.22 1.02
CA LEU A 418 -13.94 -0.16 0.13
C LEU A 418 -14.96 -0.72 -0.85
N THR A 419 -15.88 0.12 -1.34
CA THR A 419 -16.74 -0.26 -2.48
C THR A 419 -16.51 0.62 -3.70
N THR A 420 -16.42 0.00 -4.89
CA THR A 420 -16.31 0.68 -6.19
C THR A 420 -17.43 0.24 -7.12
N LEU A 421 -17.62 0.97 -8.23
CA LEU A 421 -18.76 0.81 -9.13
C LEU A 421 -18.38 0.17 -10.47
N ALA A 422 -19.35 -0.49 -11.09
CA ALA A 422 -19.28 -1.05 -12.44
C ALA A 422 -18.08 -2.01 -12.71
N PRO A 423 -18.00 -3.20 -12.09
CA PRO A 423 -19.07 -3.83 -11.32
C PRO A 423 -19.07 -3.35 -9.87
N PHE A 424 -20.21 -3.50 -9.18
CA PHE A 424 -20.26 -3.15 -7.76
C PHE A 424 -19.39 -4.14 -6.98
N THR A 425 -18.27 -3.65 -6.46
CA THR A 425 -17.17 -4.49 -5.98
C THR A 425 -16.81 -4.09 -4.56
N LEU A 426 -16.67 -5.08 -3.69
CA LEU A 426 -16.08 -4.93 -2.36
C LEU A 426 -14.58 -5.21 -2.46
N HIS A 427 -13.75 -4.24 -2.10
CA HIS A 427 -12.30 -4.39 -2.01
C HIS A 427 -11.92 -4.55 -0.55
N ARG A 428 -11.18 -5.61 -0.22
CA ARG A 428 -10.50 -5.78 1.07
C ARG A 428 -9.05 -5.34 0.93
N ILE A 429 -8.63 -4.40 1.77
CA ILE A 429 -7.26 -3.91 1.88
C ILE A 429 -6.73 -4.29 3.24
N ARG A 430 -5.52 -4.82 3.28
CA ARG A 430 -4.75 -5.02 4.50
C ARG A 430 -3.37 -4.44 4.26
N LEU A 431 -2.96 -3.47 5.06
CA LEU A 431 -1.59 -2.98 5.04
C LEU A 431 -0.70 -4.09 5.63
N PRO A 432 0.30 -4.62 4.91
CA PRO A 432 1.09 -5.72 5.42
C PRO A 432 1.88 -5.27 6.66
N LYS A 433 1.72 -6.01 7.75
CA LYS A 433 2.52 -5.83 8.95
C LYS A 433 3.84 -6.57 8.79
N VAL A 434 4.97 -5.93 9.05
CA VAL A 434 6.29 -6.58 9.00
C VAL A 434 6.97 -6.58 10.37
N ALA A 435 7.69 -7.66 10.67
CA ALA A 435 8.62 -7.70 11.78
C ALA A 435 10.03 -7.34 11.29
N GLY A 436 10.68 -6.40 11.95
CA GLY A 436 12.11 -6.15 11.80
C GLY A 436 12.92 -7.10 12.68
N VAL A 437 13.96 -7.72 12.11
CA VAL A 437 14.94 -8.53 12.84
C VAL A 437 16.32 -7.98 12.49
N ALA A 438 16.95 -7.29 13.44
CA ALA A 438 18.21 -6.60 13.21
C ALA A 438 19.32 -7.06 14.17
N THR A 439 20.58 -6.95 13.74
CA THR A 439 21.74 -7.16 14.61
C THR A 439 22.01 -5.94 15.51
N VAL A 440 21.91 -4.73 14.97
CA VAL A 440 22.01 -3.43 15.65
C VAL A 440 21.12 -2.41 14.95
N TYR A 441 20.66 -1.38 15.65
CA TYR A 441 19.94 -0.25 15.05
C TYR A 441 20.56 1.07 15.49
N LEU A 442 21.53 1.55 14.71
CA LEU A 442 22.29 2.79 14.96
C LEU A 442 22.24 3.71 13.76
N HIS A 443 22.54 5.00 13.95
CA HIS A 443 22.68 5.95 12.85
C HIS A 443 23.58 5.42 11.72
N ASN A 444 23.08 5.45 10.48
CA ASN A 444 23.72 4.93 9.25
C ASN A 444 24.02 3.43 9.26
N SER A 445 23.48 2.67 10.22
CA SER A 445 23.47 1.21 10.11
C SER A 445 22.54 0.78 8.97
N HIS A 446 22.71 -0.45 8.48
CA HIS A 446 21.80 -1.00 7.49
C HIS A 446 20.34 -1.04 8.00
N ALA A 447 20.13 -1.34 9.29
CA ALA A 447 18.81 -1.29 9.90
C ALA A 447 18.22 0.13 9.85
N ASP A 448 19.04 1.16 10.03
CA ASP A 448 18.58 2.55 9.93
C ASP A 448 18.19 2.92 8.49
N VAL A 449 19.07 2.70 7.51
CA VAL A 449 18.77 3.10 6.13
C VAL A 449 17.64 2.27 5.49
N ILE A 450 17.29 1.11 6.05
CA ILE A 450 16.20 0.25 5.55
C ILE A 450 14.93 0.38 6.40
N LEU A 451 14.99 0.12 7.71
CA LEU A 451 13.79 0.06 8.57
C LEU A 451 13.25 1.45 8.91
N SER A 452 14.11 2.48 9.04
CA SER A 452 13.64 3.85 9.31
C SER A 452 12.73 4.38 8.19
N ARG A 453 12.91 3.90 6.94
CA ARG A 453 12.03 4.26 5.80
C ARG A 453 10.60 3.77 5.94
N LEU A 454 10.36 2.75 6.77
CA LEU A 454 9.00 2.26 7.05
C LEU A 454 8.24 3.17 8.00
N VAL A 455 8.95 3.87 8.89
CA VAL A 455 8.35 4.67 9.96
C VAL A 455 8.46 6.18 9.71
N GLU A 456 9.42 6.60 8.90
CA GLU A 456 9.59 7.98 8.44
C GLU A 456 9.09 8.13 7.00
N THR A 457 9.99 8.20 6.04
CA THR A 457 9.75 8.31 4.59
C THR A 457 10.95 7.73 3.83
N ASP A 458 10.80 7.56 2.52
CA ASP A 458 11.88 7.13 1.61
C ASP A 458 13.09 8.07 1.55
N THR A 459 12.98 9.27 2.11
CA THR A 459 14.01 10.30 2.26
C THR A 459 14.63 10.40 3.66
N LEU A 460 14.11 9.71 4.68
CA LEU A 460 14.58 9.78 6.08
C LEU A 460 14.51 11.16 6.77
N ASP A 461 13.86 12.14 6.15
CA ASP A 461 13.64 13.48 6.72
C ASP A 461 12.18 13.74 7.09
N GLY A 462 11.28 12.78 6.81
CA GLY A 462 9.84 12.92 7.01
C GLY A 462 9.11 13.64 5.88
N GLU A 463 9.80 14.08 4.83
CA GLU A 463 9.23 14.88 3.73
C GLU A 463 8.91 14.05 2.47
N GLY A 464 9.41 12.82 2.38
CA GLY A 464 9.26 11.92 1.24
C GLY A 464 8.00 11.05 1.23
N GLN A 465 7.99 10.03 0.37
CA GLN A 465 6.90 9.05 0.29
C GLN A 465 6.96 8.08 1.48
N LYS A 466 5.80 7.79 2.08
CA LYS A 466 5.68 6.75 3.11
C LYS A 466 5.57 5.36 2.51
N SER A 467 6.15 4.38 3.20
CA SER A 467 5.97 2.97 2.87
C SER A 467 4.52 2.53 3.06
N PRO A 468 3.96 1.67 2.18
CA PRO A 468 2.70 0.99 2.40
C PRO A 468 2.78 -0.16 3.41
N LEU A 469 3.97 -0.45 3.99
CA LEU A 469 4.16 -1.47 5.01
C LEU A 469 4.11 -0.86 6.41
N GLU A 470 3.54 -1.60 7.36
CA GLU A 470 3.53 -1.23 8.78
C GLU A 470 4.64 -2.01 9.51
N LEU A 471 5.65 -1.33 10.07
CA LEU A 471 6.57 -1.96 11.01
C LEU A 471 5.82 -2.22 12.34
N ALA A 472 5.42 -3.48 12.58
CA ALA A 472 4.63 -3.82 13.76
C ALA A 472 5.49 -4.13 14.99
N SER A 473 6.67 -4.72 14.75
CA SER A 473 7.59 -5.13 15.80
C SER A 473 9.03 -5.15 15.34
N LEU A 474 9.94 -5.13 16.32
CA LEU A 474 11.38 -5.13 16.11
C LEU A 474 12.06 -6.01 17.15
N TYR A 475 12.93 -6.91 16.69
CA TYR A 475 13.97 -7.55 17.49
C TYR A 475 15.33 -6.96 17.13
N VAL A 476 16.13 -6.57 18.12
CA VAL A 476 17.51 -6.12 17.94
C VAL A 476 18.45 -6.95 18.82
N ASP A 477 19.42 -7.62 18.19
CA ASP A 477 20.31 -8.57 18.89
C ASP A 477 21.27 -7.89 19.86
N GLN A 478 21.83 -6.75 19.45
CA GLN A 478 22.76 -5.95 20.24
C GLN A 478 22.27 -4.50 20.29
N LYS A 479 22.12 -3.95 21.49
CA LYS A 479 21.72 -2.55 21.72
C LYS A 479 22.88 -1.75 22.33
N PRO A 480 23.91 -1.37 21.56
CA PRO A 480 25.02 -0.56 22.05
C PRO A 480 24.59 0.89 22.33
N ALA A 481 25.51 1.72 22.83
CA ALA A 481 25.21 3.13 23.08
C ALA A 481 24.84 3.86 21.78
N GLY A 482 23.70 4.57 21.79
CA GLY A 482 23.16 5.27 20.61
C GLY A 482 22.15 4.46 19.79
N ASP A 483 21.67 3.32 20.31
CA ASP A 483 20.64 2.49 19.68
C ASP A 483 19.30 3.23 19.55
N PHE A 484 18.66 3.12 18.38
CA PHE A 484 17.42 3.81 18.02
C PHE A 484 16.15 3.05 18.40
N SER A 485 16.24 1.76 18.76
CA SER A 485 15.06 0.87 18.81
C SER A 485 13.96 1.35 19.74
N GLU A 486 14.29 1.68 20.99
CA GLU A 486 13.30 2.09 22.00
C GLU A 486 12.73 3.50 21.71
N GLU A 487 13.58 4.44 21.28
CA GLU A 487 13.16 5.81 20.94
C GLU A 487 12.20 5.81 19.75
N TYR A 488 12.54 5.07 18.69
CA TYR A 488 11.72 4.98 17.48
C TYR A 488 10.43 4.22 17.76
N ALA A 489 10.46 3.20 18.63
CA ALA A 489 9.25 2.50 19.06
C ALA A 489 8.28 3.43 19.80
N GLU A 490 8.76 4.26 20.72
CA GLU A 490 7.94 5.26 21.41
C GLU A 490 7.40 6.32 20.44
N ARG A 491 8.23 6.78 19.50
CA ARG A 491 7.88 7.83 18.54
C ARG A 491 6.88 7.37 17.48
N TYR A 492 7.06 6.17 16.93
CA TYR A 492 6.32 5.69 15.76
C TYR A 492 5.33 4.55 16.07
N GLY A 493 5.31 4.04 17.31
CA GLY A 493 4.23 3.18 17.80
C GLY A 493 4.37 1.68 17.48
N PHE A 494 5.60 1.17 17.32
CA PHE A 494 5.86 -0.27 17.12
C PHE A 494 6.43 -0.93 18.38
N ARG A 495 6.41 -2.27 18.44
CA ARG A 495 6.86 -3.02 19.63
C ARG A 495 8.32 -3.46 19.51
N VAL A 496 9.19 -3.07 20.44
CA VAL A 496 10.48 -3.74 20.63
C VAL A 496 10.30 -5.02 21.45
N THR A 497 10.96 -6.09 21.05
CA THR A 497 10.81 -7.43 21.65
C THR A 497 12.16 -8.04 22.03
N ASP A 498 12.13 -8.96 22.99
CA ASP A 498 13.33 -9.65 23.48
C ASP A 498 13.66 -10.92 22.67
N THR A 499 12.74 -11.41 21.82
CA THR A 499 12.93 -12.64 21.04
C THR A 499 12.28 -12.53 19.67
N ILE A 500 12.86 -13.20 18.67
CA ILE A 500 12.31 -13.26 17.31
C ILE A 500 10.90 -13.87 17.28
N PRO A 501 10.60 -14.99 17.99
CA PRO A 501 9.23 -15.51 18.05
C PRO A 501 8.21 -14.49 18.57
N ASP A 502 8.57 -13.70 19.59
CA ASP A 502 7.71 -12.65 20.12
C ASP A 502 7.49 -11.52 19.10
N ALA A 503 8.52 -11.10 18.37
CA ALA A 503 8.39 -10.14 17.26
C ALA A 503 7.37 -10.64 16.21
N LEU A 504 7.43 -11.91 15.84
CA LEU A 504 6.59 -12.52 14.80
C LEU A 504 5.14 -12.76 15.25
N THR A 505 4.93 -13.03 16.54
CA THR A 505 3.61 -13.34 17.12
C THR A 505 2.93 -12.18 17.84
N LEU A 506 3.65 -11.07 18.05
CA LEU A 506 3.22 -9.93 18.86
C LEU A 506 2.76 -10.36 20.28
N GLY A 507 3.39 -11.39 20.84
CA GLY A 507 3.09 -11.97 22.16
C GLY A 507 1.93 -12.98 22.18
N GLY A 508 1.36 -13.32 21.02
CA GLY A 508 0.30 -14.32 20.89
C GLY A 508 0.81 -15.74 20.57
N ASP A 509 -0.14 -16.66 20.36
CA ASP A 509 0.18 -18.05 19.99
C ASP A 509 0.32 -18.25 18.47
N GLU A 510 -0.24 -17.33 17.68
CA GLU A 510 -0.29 -17.36 16.21
C GLU A 510 0.67 -16.35 15.57
N LEU A 511 1.00 -16.55 14.29
CA LEU A 511 1.81 -15.60 13.52
C LEU A 511 0.97 -14.34 13.21
N ALA A 512 1.41 -13.19 13.72
CA ALA A 512 0.65 -11.94 13.68
C ALA A 512 1.19 -10.90 12.67
N VAL A 513 2.30 -11.19 12.02
CA VAL A 513 2.88 -10.37 10.94
C VAL A 513 2.65 -11.01 9.57
N ASP A 514 2.76 -10.21 8.51
CA ASP A 514 2.59 -10.55 7.11
C ASP A 514 3.92 -10.66 6.34
N GLY A 515 5.04 -10.32 6.98
CA GLY A 515 6.38 -10.47 6.41
C GLY A 515 7.49 -10.24 7.45
N VAL A 516 8.74 -10.59 7.11
CA VAL A 516 9.91 -10.38 7.97
C VAL A 516 11.03 -9.68 7.19
N MET A 517 11.58 -8.62 7.77
CA MET A 517 12.76 -7.93 7.27
C MET A 517 13.96 -8.28 8.15
N LEU A 518 14.80 -9.19 7.66
CA LEU A 518 16.02 -9.63 8.34
C LEU A 518 17.20 -8.77 7.86
N VAL A 519 17.59 -7.81 8.70
CA VAL A 519 18.66 -6.85 8.47
C VAL A 519 19.83 -7.14 9.40
N ALA A 520 20.63 -8.14 9.05
CA ALA A 520 21.74 -8.61 9.86
C ALA A 520 23.09 -8.15 9.27
N GLU A 521 23.48 -6.93 9.63
CA GLU A 521 24.72 -6.28 9.22
C GLU A 521 25.16 -5.30 10.32
N HIS A 522 26.47 -5.14 10.53
CA HIS A 522 27.08 -4.42 11.65
C HIS A 522 26.82 -5.06 13.04
N GLY A 523 27.52 -4.52 14.05
CA GLY A 523 27.56 -5.04 15.42
C GLY A 523 28.92 -5.67 15.76
N ASP A 524 29.06 -6.12 17.01
CA ASP A 524 30.26 -6.79 17.51
C ASP A 524 30.12 -8.30 17.32
N TYR A 525 30.61 -8.79 16.18
CA TYR A 525 30.62 -10.22 15.81
C TYR A 525 32.03 -10.66 15.43
N PRO A 526 32.39 -11.94 15.67
CA PRO A 526 33.71 -12.43 15.33
C PRO A 526 33.91 -12.48 13.81
N GLU A 527 35.18 -12.36 13.38
CA GLU A 527 35.58 -12.67 12.01
C GLU A 527 35.92 -14.18 11.88
N SER A 528 35.54 -14.79 10.77
CA SER A 528 35.90 -16.16 10.40
C SER A 528 37.38 -16.26 10.00
N ASP A 529 37.88 -17.47 9.77
CA ASP A 529 39.24 -17.70 9.29
C ASP A 529 39.47 -17.20 7.85
N THR A 530 38.41 -16.92 7.10
CA THR A 530 38.44 -16.26 5.79
C THR A 530 38.27 -14.73 5.87
N GLY A 531 38.16 -14.18 7.08
CA GLY A 531 38.05 -12.73 7.33
C GLY A 531 36.67 -12.14 7.10
N GLN A 532 35.62 -12.97 7.10
CA GLN A 532 34.22 -12.55 7.00
C GLN A 532 33.60 -12.38 8.37
N PHE A 533 32.76 -11.36 8.57
CA PHE A 533 31.99 -11.23 9.81
C PHE A 533 30.94 -12.32 9.93
N MET A 534 30.94 -13.04 11.04
CA MET A 534 30.01 -14.14 11.32
C MET A 534 28.70 -13.61 11.91
N PHE A 535 27.91 -12.91 11.10
CA PHE A 535 26.58 -12.46 11.52
C PHE A 535 25.67 -13.67 11.79
N PRO A 536 24.76 -13.62 12.79
CA PRO A 536 23.98 -14.76 13.25
C PRO A 536 22.79 -15.11 12.33
N LYS A 537 22.94 -14.95 11.00
CA LYS A 537 21.87 -15.11 9.99
C LYS A 537 21.21 -16.48 10.05
N ARG A 538 21.99 -17.56 10.18
CA ARG A 538 21.46 -18.93 10.36
C ARG A 538 20.60 -19.08 11.60
N ARG A 539 21.06 -18.57 12.76
CA ARG A 539 20.30 -18.62 14.02
C ARG A 539 18.99 -17.85 13.87
N MET A 540 19.07 -16.60 13.41
CA MET A 540 17.90 -15.73 13.25
C MET A 540 16.87 -16.35 12.30
N PHE A 541 17.30 -16.90 11.17
CA PHE A 541 16.41 -17.58 10.25
C PHE A 541 15.83 -18.88 10.82
N SER A 542 16.58 -19.64 11.62
CA SER A 542 16.06 -20.81 12.32
C SER A 542 14.89 -20.44 13.23
N GLU A 543 15.04 -19.39 14.05
CA GLU A 543 13.99 -18.91 14.95
C GLU A 543 12.74 -18.44 14.18
N ILE A 544 12.93 -17.80 13.03
CA ILE A 544 11.84 -17.42 12.10
C ILE A 544 11.13 -18.66 11.56
N ALA A 545 11.88 -19.59 10.97
CA ALA A 545 11.34 -20.80 10.34
C ALA A 545 10.62 -21.71 11.36
N GLU A 546 11.20 -21.91 12.54
CA GLU A 546 10.60 -22.66 13.65
C GLU A 546 9.28 -22.02 14.13
N THR A 547 9.22 -20.69 14.15
CA THR A 547 7.98 -19.95 14.50
C THR A 547 6.91 -20.15 13.43
N MET A 548 7.25 -20.09 12.15
CA MET A 548 6.31 -20.33 11.05
C MET A 548 5.77 -21.77 11.07
N GLU A 549 6.63 -22.76 11.27
CA GLU A 549 6.20 -24.16 11.42
C GLU A 549 5.27 -24.35 12.63
N ARG A 550 5.66 -23.82 13.79
CA ARG A 550 4.86 -23.94 15.02
C ARG A 550 3.47 -23.34 14.87
N THR A 551 3.36 -22.23 14.15
CA THR A 551 2.10 -21.50 13.94
C THR A 551 1.32 -22.00 12.73
N GLY A 552 1.94 -22.82 11.86
CA GLY A 552 1.31 -23.38 10.66
C GLY A 552 1.09 -22.36 9.53
N ARG A 553 1.76 -21.20 9.58
CA ARG A 553 1.65 -20.12 8.59
C ARG A 553 3.04 -19.63 8.18
N VAL A 554 3.24 -19.48 6.87
CA VAL A 554 4.46 -18.89 6.29
C VAL A 554 4.18 -17.51 5.72
N VAL A 555 5.18 -16.63 5.77
CA VAL A 555 5.15 -15.27 5.21
C VAL A 555 6.46 -14.96 4.49
N PRO A 556 6.50 -13.97 3.57
CA PRO A 556 7.74 -13.60 2.89
C PRO A 556 8.84 -13.14 3.86
N VAL A 557 10.10 -13.44 3.50
CA VAL A 557 11.29 -13.01 4.26
C VAL A 557 12.27 -12.31 3.32
N PHE A 558 12.66 -11.09 3.68
CA PHE A 558 13.74 -10.35 3.03
C PHE A 558 15.04 -10.46 3.84
N PHE A 559 16.15 -10.73 3.17
CA PHE A 559 17.51 -10.67 3.71
C PHE A 559 18.28 -9.49 3.13
N ASP A 560 18.81 -8.64 4.00
CA ASP A 560 19.81 -7.67 3.60
C ASP A 560 21.19 -8.33 3.38
N LYS A 561 21.76 -8.10 2.19
CA LYS A 561 23.02 -8.67 1.67
C LYS A 561 23.01 -10.21 1.49
N HIS A 562 24.17 -10.84 1.69
CA HIS A 562 24.41 -12.28 1.54
C HIS A 562 23.56 -13.08 2.55
N LEU A 563 23.26 -14.33 2.22
CA LEU A 563 22.46 -15.21 3.10
C LEU A 563 23.24 -15.62 4.36
N ALA A 564 24.54 -15.87 4.23
CA ALA A 564 25.45 -16.17 5.34
C ALA A 564 26.91 -15.92 4.90
N ASP A 565 27.82 -15.92 5.86
CA ASP A 565 29.27 -15.80 5.65
C ASP A 565 29.89 -17.08 5.05
N ASN A 566 29.19 -18.22 5.08
CA ASN A 566 29.69 -19.48 4.55
C ASN A 566 28.64 -20.22 3.72
N TRP A 567 29.09 -21.10 2.82
CA TRP A 567 28.21 -21.84 1.91
C TRP A 567 27.23 -22.76 2.64
N ASP A 568 27.69 -23.49 3.68
CA ASP A 568 26.84 -24.47 4.37
C ASP A 568 25.62 -23.80 5.02
N ASP A 569 25.81 -22.64 5.61
CA ASP A 569 24.73 -21.86 6.22
C ASP A 569 23.84 -21.17 5.18
N ALA A 570 24.42 -20.60 4.13
CA ALA A 570 23.66 -19.97 3.04
C ALA A 570 22.76 -21.01 2.33
N ARG A 571 23.33 -22.19 2.06
CA ARG A 571 22.61 -23.32 1.48
C ARG A 571 21.53 -23.84 2.40
N TRP A 572 21.81 -23.95 3.70
CA TRP A 572 20.82 -24.37 4.69
C TRP A 572 19.62 -23.42 4.75
N ILE A 573 19.85 -22.10 4.76
CA ILE A 573 18.79 -21.09 4.73
C ILE A 573 17.90 -21.26 3.48
N TYR A 574 18.53 -21.39 2.31
CA TYR A 574 17.82 -21.58 1.05
C TYR A 574 17.00 -22.87 1.04
N ASP A 575 17.62 -24.01 1.33
CA ASP A 575 16.95 -25.32 1.32
C ASP A 575 15.79 -25.35 2.33
N ARG A 576 15.97 -24.71 3.49
CA ARG A 576 14.93 -24.61 4.51
C ARG A 576 13.76 -23.71 4.09
N ALA A 577 14.04 -22.60 3.41
CA ALA A 577 12.98 -21.77 2.84
C ALA A 577 12.17 -22.54 1.79
N GLN A 578 12.84 -23.30 0.93
CA GLN A 578 12.18 -24.15 -0.08
C GLN A 578 11.33 -25.25 0.57
N GLU A 579 11.84 -25.93 1.60
CA GLU A 579 11.12 -26.98 2.33
C GLU A 579 9.79 -26.47 2.91
N LEU A 580 9.79 -25.26 3.47
CA LEU A 580 8.62 -24.64 4.09
C LEU A 580 7.75 -23.86 3.10
N GLY A 581 8.22 -23.63 1.87
CA GLY A 581 7.54 -22.76 0.91
C GLY A 581 7.54 -21.29 1.30
N ILE A 582 8.60 -20.83 1.99
CA ILE A 582 8.79 -19.42 2.36
C ILE A 582 9.18 -18.61 1.12
N PRO A 583 8.42 -17.58 0.72
CA PRO A 583 8.86 -16.64 -0.31
C PRO A 583 10.09 -15.87 0.18
N LEU A 584 11.24 -16.11 -0.44
CA LEU A 584 12.53 -15.57 0.01
C LEU A 584 13.08 -14.61 -1.03
N MET A 585 13.56 -13.44 -0.59
CA MET A 585 14.32 -12.49 -1.40
C MET A 585 15.53 -12.01 -0.61
N ALA A 586 16.65 -11.77 -1.28
CA ALA A 586 17.87 -11.27 -0.68
C ALA A 586 18.61 -10.35 -1.65
N GLY A 587 19.62 -9.64 -1.16
CA GLY A 587 20.56 -8.89 -1.99
C GLY A 587 20.96 -7.53 -1.42
N SER A 588 21.76 -6.80 -2.19
CA SER A 588 22.14 -5.41 -1.88
C SER A 588 21.39 -4.41 -2.74
N SER A 589 21.61 -3.12 -2.52
CA SER A 589 21.09 -2.02 -3.34
C SER A 589 21.84 -1.82 -4.66
N LEU A 590 22.99 -2.48 -4.88
CA LEU A 590 23.82 -2.30 -6.09
C LEU A 590 23.12 -2.71 -7.39
N PRO A 591 22.39 -3.84 -7.47
CA PRO A 591 21.66 -4.19 -8.69
C PRO A 591 20.64 -3.13 -9.14
N VAL A 592 20.09 -2.38 -8.19
CA VAL A 592 18.99 -1.43 -8.40
C VAL A 592 19.43 0.04 -8.42
N CYS A 593 20.71 0.34 -8.20
CA CYS A 593 21.21 1.72 -8.14
C CYS A 593 21.27 2.40 -9.52
N TRP A 594 21.65 3.68 -9.54
CA TRP A 594 21.87 4.44 -10.76
C TRP A 594 23.04 3.88 -11.56
N ARG A 595 23.00 4.06 -12.88
CA ARG A 595 24.10 3.70 -13.77
C ARG A 595 24.49 4.86 -14.66
N ASP A 596 25.79 5.09 -14.85
CA ASP A 596 26.29 6.12 -15.77
C ASP A 596 27.37 5.60 -16.74
N PRO A 597 27.11 5.54 -18.06
CA PRO A 597 25.83 5.84 -18.72
C PRO A 597 24.74 4.83 -18.31
N PRO A 598 23.45 5.15 -18.52
CA PRO A 598 22.33 4.31 -18.11
C PRO A 598 22.17 3.08 -19.02
N VAL A 599 23.15 2.18 -18.97
CA VAL A 599 23.25 0.98 -19.79
C VAL A 599 23.27 -0.28 -18.93
N ASP A 600 22.72 -1.36 -19.50
CA ASP A 600 22.65 -2.68 -18.91
C ASP A 600 22.99 -3.72 -19.98
N VAL A 601 23.33 -4.95 -19.58
CA VAL A 601 23.54 -6.03 -20.53
C VAL A 601 22.27 -6.22 -21.38
N ARG A 602 22.44 -6.30 -22.70
CA ARG A 602 21.35 -6.63 -23.64
C ARG A 602 20.76 -7.98 -23.23
N ARG A 603 19.47 -7.99 -22.85
CA ARG A 603 18.79 -9.22 -22.41
C ARG A 603 18.84 -10.27 -23.51
N GLY A 604 19.27 -11.48 -23.14
CA GLY A 604 19.39 -12.60 -24.05
C GLY A 604 20.60 -12.53 -24.99
N ALA A 605 21.49 -11.55 -24.84
CA ALA A 605 22.72 -11.50 -25.63
C ALA A 605 23.77 -12.46 -25.06
N PRO A 606 24.62 -13.08 -25.91
CA PRO A 606 25.69 -13.94 -25.45
C PRO A 606 26.83 -13.08 -24.90
N LEU A 607 27.14 -13.21 -23.61
CA LEU A 607 28.28 -12.56 -22.97
C LEU A 607 29.53 -13.43 -23.05
N GLN A 608 30.67 -12.81 -23.32
CA GLN A 608 31.97 -13.49 -23.33
C GLN A 608 32.76 -13.21 -22.06
N GLU A 609 32.86 -11.93 -21.66
CA GLU A 609 33.72 -11.51 -20.56
C GLU A 609 33.13 -10.30 -19.83
N ILE A 610 33.30 -10.25 -18.51
CA ILE A 610 33.00 -9.11 -17.65
C ILE A 610 34.25 -8.74 -16.84
N VAL A 611 34.58 -7.46 -16.77
CA VAL A 611 35.60 -6.91 -15.87
C VAL A 611 34.98 -5.82 -15.00
N ALA A 612 35.09 -5.98 -13.69
CA ALA A 612 34.59 -5.06 -12.69
C ALA A 612 35.73 -4.51 -11.83
N VAL A 613 35.58 -3.28 -11.35
CA VAL A 613 36.46 -2.67 -10.36
C VAL A 613 35.67 -2.35 -9.09
N SER A 614 36.31 -2.57 -7.96
CA SER A 614 35.78 -2.30 -6.62
C SER A 614 36.90 -1.88 -5.67
N TYR A 615 36.57 -1.65 -4.41
CA TYR A 615 37.45 -1.16 -3.37
C TYR A 615 37.00 -1.67 -1.99
N HIS A 616 37.73 -1.31 -0.95
CA HIS A 616 37.50 -1.67 0.45
C HIS A 616 37.79 -3.15 0.80
N ARG A 617 37.29 -3.60 1.96
CA ARG A 617 37.40 -4.98 2.47
C ARG A 617 36.59 -5.94 1.60
N LEU A 618 37.16 -7.12 1.35
CA LEU A 618 36.56 -8.13 0.48
C LEU A 618 35.28 -8.77 1.01
N ASP A 619 35.14 -8.91 2.34
CA ASP A 619 33.91 -9.43 2.94
C ASP A 619 32.71 -8.52 2.61
N ALA A 620 32.76 -7.26 3.07
CA ALA A 620 31.67 -6.32 2.86
C ALA A 620 31.49 -5.92 1.39
N TYR A 621 32.56 -5.45 0.72
CA TYR A 621 32.43 -4.85 -0.61
C TYR A 621 32.70 -5.85 -1.74
N GLY A 622 33.34 -6.99 -1.46
CA GLY A 622 33.41 -8.09 -2.42
C GLY A 622 32.02 -8.66 -2.68
N PHE A 623 31.15 -8.77 -1.66
CA PHE A 623 29.73 -9.10 -1.89
C PHE A 623 29.05 -8.11 -2.84
N HIS A 624 29.16 -6.80 -2.58
CA HIS A 624 28.59 -5.75 -3.45
C HIS A 624 29.12 -5.85 -4.89
N ALA A 625 30.43 -6.08 -5.05
CA ALA A 625 31.05 -6.22 -6.37
C ALA A 625 30.55 -7.46 -7.11
N LEU A 626 30.31 -8.56 -6.39
CA LEU A 626 29.74 -9.77 -6.98
C LEU A 626 28.26 -9.58 -7.33
N GLU A 627 27.43 -8.94 -6.51
CA GLU A 627 26.04 -8.61 -6.85
C GLU A 627 25.96 -7.72 -8.11
N MET A 628 26.86 -6.73 -8.22
CA MET A 628 26.99 -5.88 -9.40
C MET A 628 27.26 -6.71 -10.66
N VAL A 629 28.24 -7.63 -10.62
CA VAL A 629 28.54 -8.52 -11.74
C VAL A 629 27.38 -9.47 -12.02
N GLN A 630 26.80 -10.06 -10.98
CA GLN A 630 25.77 -11.10 -11.11
C GLN A 630 24.50 -10.55 -11.76
N CYS A 631 24.09 -9.31 -11.44
CA CYS A 631 22.91 -8.68 -12.06
C CYS A 631 23.09 -8.38 -13.55
N LEU A 632 24.34 -8.25 -14.03
CA LEU A 632 24.67 -8.14 -15.45
C LEU A 632 24.74 -9.52 -16.10
N ALA A 633 25.42 -10.47 -15.44
CA ALA A 633 25.66 -11.81 -15.94
C ALA A 633 24.34 -12.57 -16.17
N GLU A 634 23.41 -12.56 -15.22
CA GLU A 634 22.15 -13.33 -15.29
C GLU A 634 21.22 -12.93 -16.45
N ARG A 635 21.48 -11.79 -17.09
CA ARG A 635 20.69 -11.30 -18.24
C ARG A 635 21.09 -11.94 -19.56
N ARG A 636 22.22 -12.67 -19.57
CA ARG A 636 22.80 -13.28 -20.77
C ARG A 636 21.87 -14.32 -21.40
N ASN A 637 22.20 -14.73 -22.62
CA ASN A 637 21.49 -15.77 -23.34
C ASN A 637 21.39 -17.05 -22.49
N GLY A 638 20.16 -17.48 -22.17
CA GLY A 638 19.90 -18.68 -21.36
C GLY A 638 19.73 -18.44 -19.85
N GLY A 639 19.99 -17.23 -19.36
CA GLY A 639 19.92 -16.91 -17.92
C GLY A 639 21.21 -17.21 -17.18
N GLU A 640 21.14 -17.34 -15.86
CA GLU A 640 22.26 -17.82 -15.04
C GLU A 640 22.40 -19.34 -15.21
N SER A 641 23.65 -19.81 -15.36
CA SER A 641 24.01 -21.20 -15.67
C SER A 641 24.85 -21.89 -14.59
N GLY A 642 25.25 -21.15 -13.56
CA GLY A 642 26.09 -21.62 -12.46
C GLY A 642 27.57 -21.34 -12.69
N VAL A 643 28.33 -21.47 -11.59
CA VAL A 643 29.77 -21.17 -11.54
C VAL A 643 30.55 -22.47 -11.49
N ARG A 644 31.45 -22.67 -12.46
CA ARG A 644 32.31 -23.86 -12.56
C ARG A 644 33.46 -23.81 -11.57
N SER A 645 34.15 -22.67 -11.54
CA SER A 645 35.33 -22.50 -10.69
C SER A 645 35.59 -21.05 -10.35
N VAL A 646 36.25 -20.84 -9.22
CA VAL A 646 36.69 -19.52 -8.76
C VAL A 646 38.17 -19.52 -8.38
N GLN A 647 38.79 -18.34 -8.42
CA GLN A 647 40.15 -18.13 -7.95
C GLN A 647 40.33 -16.70 -7.43
N CYS A 648 41.02 -16.53 -6.30
CA CYS A 648 41.40 -15.22 -5.77
C CYS A 648 42.92 -15.03 -5.83
N LEU A 649 43.40 -14.11 -6.67
CA LEU A 649 44.81 -13.72 -6.75
C LEU A 649 45.05 -12.45 -5.93
N SER A 650 46.28 -12.25 -5.45
CA SER A 650 46.66 -11.08 -4.66
C SER A 650 48.08 -10.63 -4.97
N GLY A 651 48.34 -9.33 -4.85
CA GLY A 651 49.68 -8.75 -5.09
C GLY A 651 50.11 -8.88 -6.56
N ASP A 652 51.41 -9.13 -6.78
CA ASP A 652 51.99 -9.19 -8.13
C ASP A 652 51.31 -10.21 -9.06
N ALA A 653 50.77 -11.30 -8.51
CA ALA A 653 50.02 -12.31 -9.27
C ALA A 653 48.80 -11.74 -10.00
N VAL A 654 48.22 -10.63 -9.52
CA VAL A 654 47.13 -9.92 -10.22
C VAL A 654 47.64 -9.31 -11.52
N TRP A 655 48.81 -8.66 -11.49
CA TRP A 655 49.38 -8.03 -12.66
C TRP A 655 49.92 -9.04 -13.67
N GLU A 656 50.50 -10.14 -13.18
CA GLU A 656 50.88 -11.29 -14.00
C GLU A 656 49.66 -11.88 -14.72
N ALA A 657 48.54 -12.05 -14.02
CA ALA A 657 47.28 -12.51 -14.62
C ALA A 657 46.79 -11.59 -15.75
N GLY A 658 46.97 -10.27 -15.62
CA GLY A 658 46.67 -9.31 -16.69
C GLY A 658 47.58 -9.47 -17.91
N GLN A 659 48.86 -9.76 -17.70
CA GLN A 659 49.82 -10.03 -18.78
C GLN A 659 49.53 -11.36 -19.49
N ASP A 660 49.06 -12.35 -18.75
CA ASP A 660 48.69 -13.68 -19.24
C ASP A 660 47.30 -13.72 -19.89
N GLY A 661 46.56 -12.59 -19.89
CA GLY A 661 45.24 -12.47 -20.52
C GLY A 661 44.11 -13.13 -19.74
N VAL A 662 44.24 -13.27 -18.41
CA VAL A 662 43.16 -13.77 -17.53
C VAL A 662 41.98 -12.80 -17.51
N TYR A 663 42.27 -11.50 -17.53
CA TYR A 663 41.30 -10.42 -17.71
C TYR A 663 41.73 -9.50 -18.86
N SER A 664 40.76 -8.94 -19.58
CA SER A 664 41.00 -8.01 -20.68
C SER A 664 41.47 -6.63 -20.18
N PRO A 665 42.66 -6.15 -20.61
CA PRO A 665 43.10 -4.78 -20.33
C PRO A 665 42.17 -3.70 -20.90
N ASP A 666 41.54 -3.97 -22.05
CA ASP A 666 40.59 -3.06 -22.69
C ASP A 666 39.32 -2.90 -21.83
N LEU A 667 38.79 -4.00 -21.28
CA LEU A 667 37.63 -3.94 -20.39
C LEU A 667 37.98 -3.27 -19.06
N LEU A 668 39.15 -3.55 -18.49
CA LEU A 668 39.63 -2.83 -17.29
C LEU A 668 39.73 -1.33 -17.55
N SER A 669 40.32 -0.92 -18.69
CA SER A 669 40.40 0.49 -19.07
C SER A 669 39.01 1.11 -19.28
N ALA A 670 38.07 0.38 -19.87
CA ALA A 670 36.71 0.86 -20.10
C ALA A 670 35.91 1.02 -18.80
N ALA A 671 36.15 0.18 -17.79
CA ALA A 671 35.55 0.31 -16.46
C ALA A 671 36.19 1.48 -15.68
N LEU A 672 37.52 1.59 -15.66
CA LEU A 672 38.24 2.69 -15.01
C LEU A 672 37.89 4.06 -15.62
N GLY A 673 37.59 4.11 -16.92
CA GLY A 673 37.15 5.32 -17.61
C GLY A 673 35.78 5.85 -17.16
N ARG A 674 35.03 5.10 -16.34
CA ARG A 674 33.74 5.53 -15.78
C ARG A 674 33.83 6.19 -14.41
N LEU A 675 34.98 6.10 -13.74
CA LEU A 675 35.19 6.68 -12.42
C LEU A 675 35.06 8.21 -12.46
N LYS A 676 34.30 8.79 -11.53
CA LYS A 676 34.06 10.23 -11.42
C LYS A 676 34.75 10.83 -10.20
N LEU A 677 34.70 10.14 -9.06
CA LEU A 677 35.25 10.61 -7.79
C LEU A 677 36.78 10.57 -7.78
N ARG A 678 37.36 9.50 -8.35
CA ARG A 678 38.82 9.35 -8.43
C ARG A 678 39.27 8.80 -9.79
N PRO A 679 39.24 9.64 -10.85
CA PRO A 679 39.78 9.24 -12.15
C PRO A 679 41.26 8.90 -12.03
N ILE A 680 41.70 7.86 -12.74
CA ILE A 680 43.11 7.46 -12.78
C ILE A 680 43.91 8.51 -13.58
N PRO A 681 44.94 9.17 -13.02
CA PRO A 681 45.74 10.14 -13.75
C PRO A 681 46.49 9.51 -14.93
N GLU A 682 46.47 10.15 -16.10
CA GLU A 682 47.09 9.63 -17.34
C GLU A 682 48.59 9.34 -17.18
N GLU A 683 49.29 10.10 -16.34
CA GLU A 683 50.73 9.97 -16.11
C GLU A 683 51.12 8.90 -15.08
N LYS A 684 50.14 8.25 -14.43
CA LYS A 684 50.39 7.22 -13.41
C LYS A 684 49.98 5.85 -13.89
N ARG A 685 50.77 4.84 -13.52
CA ARG A 685 50.37 3.44 -13.70
C ARG A 685 49.47 3.00 -12.56
N LEU A 686 48.52 2.12 -12.85
CA LEU A 686 47.62 1.58 -11.84
C LEU A 686 48.40 0.80 -10.77
N GLU A 687 49.44 0.09 -11.17
CA GLU A 687 50.33 -0.69 -10.31
C GLU A 687 51.11 0.20 -9.32
N ASP A 688 51.35 1.46 -9.67
CA ASP A 688 52.00 2.44 -8.78
C ASP A 688 51.02 3.00 -7.74
N LEU A 689 49.71 2.88 -7.98
CA LEU A 689 48.64 3.40 -7.13
C LEU A 689 48.04 2.37 -6.19
N VAL A 690 48.18 1.08 -6.51
CA VAL A 690 47.54 -0.03 -5.79
C VAL A 690 48.61 -0.95 -5.23
N ALA A 691 48.90 -0.80 -3.94
CA ALA A 691 49.95 -1.58 -3.28
C ALA A 691 49.58 -3.07 -3.13
N GLU A 692 48.31 -3.37 -2.86
CA GLU A 692 47.82 -4.73 -2.63
C GLU A 692 46.55 -4.97 -3.46
N PRO A 693 46.69 -5.19 -4.78
CA PRO A 693 45.55 -5.53 -5.63
C PRO A 693 45.03 -6.93 -5.28
N VAL A 694 43.74 -7.12 -5.44
CA VAL A 694 43.08 -8.44 -5.38
C VAL A 694 42.28 -8.63 -6.65
N LEU A 695 42.34 -9.85 -7.21
CA LEU A 695 41.54 -10.25 -8.37
C LEU A 695 40.73 -11.49 -8.02
N PHE A 696 39.40 -11.40 -8.17
CA PHE A 696 38.53 -12.56 -8.24
C PHE A 696 38.35 -12.96 -9.71
N VAL A 697 38.63 -14.22 -10.02
CA VAL A 697 38.40 -14.84 -11.32
C VAL A 697 37.26 -15.83 -11.17
N ILE A 698 36.23 -15.72 -12.01
CA ILE A 698 35.01 -16.52 -11.96
C ILE A 698 34.77 -17.09 -13.35
N ASP A 699 34.79 -18.42 -13.46
CA ASP A 699 34.47 -19.13 -14.70
C ASP A 699 33.06 -19.74 -14.58
N TYR A 700 32.13 -19.30 -15.42
CA TYR A 700 30.77 -19.82 -15.48
C TYR A 700 30.69 -21.09 -16.33
N GLU A 701 29.63 -21.87 -16.14
CA GLU A 701 29.46 -23.15 -16.84
C GLU A 701 29.27 -23.02 -18.35
N ASP A 702 28.66 -21.92 -18.80
CA ASP A 702 28.46 -21.62 -20.22
C ASP A 702 29.69 -21.01 -20.92
N GLY A 703 30.78 -20.79 -20.19
CA GLY A 703 32.03 -20.23 -20.72
C GLY A 703 32.17 -18.71 -20.59
N LEU A 704 31.20 -18.01 -20.00
CA LEU A 704 31.40 -16.63 -19.54
C LEU A 704 32.53 -16.60 -18.50
N ARG A 705 33.41 -15.60 -18.59
CA ARG A 705 34.38 -15.29 -17.53
C ARG A 705 34.11 -13.91 -16.93
N ALA A 706 34.06 -13.82 -15.61
CA ALA A 706 34.03 -12.55 -14.90
C ALA A 706 35.28 -12.35 -14.04
N ASN A 707 35.78 -11.13 -14.03
CA ASN A 707 36.96 -10.73 -13.27
C ASN A 707 36.63 -9.49 -12.43
N VAL A 708 36.82 -9.56 -11.11
CA VAL A 708 36.58 -8.43 -10.19
C VAL A 708 37.90 -8.00 -9.58
N LEU A 709 38.31 -6.75 -9.82
CA LEU A 709 39.54 -6.20 -9.27
C LEU A 709 39.22 -5.26 -8.09
N THR A 710 39.71 -5.59 -6.90
CA THR A 710 39.70 -4.68 -5.75
C THR A 710 40.98 -3.85 -5.75
N LEU A 711 40.84 -2.55 -6.03
CA LEU A 711 41.94 -1.64 -6.35
C LEU A 711 42.07 -0.53 -5.29
N ASN A 712 42.29 -0.94 -4.05
CA ASN A 712 42.41 -0.04 -2.90
C ASN A 712 43.48 1.04 -3.13
N GLY A 713 43.13 2.30 -2.84
CA GLY A 713 43.98 3.47 -3.06
C GLY A 713 43.74 4.17 -4.40
N ALA A 714 43.46 3.41 -5.47
CA ALA A 714 43.18 3.95 -6.80
C ALA A 714 41.68 4.17 -7.07
N VAL A 715 40.83 3.26 -6.59
CA VAL A 715 39.39 3.26 -6.86
C VAL A 715 38.60 3.56 -5.58
N ALA A 716 37.49 4.29 -5.72
CA ALA A 716 36.54 4.61 -4.65
C ALA A 716 35.08 4.53 -5.13
N GLU A 717 34.84 3.89 -6.26
CA GLU A 717 33.52 3.69 -6.88
C GLU A 717 33.45 2.29 -7.49
N TRP A 718 32.25 1.84 -7.86
CA TRP A 718 32.05 0.57 -8.55
C TRP A 718 31.79 0.80 -10.03
N ALA A 719 32.56 0.16 -10.89
CA ALA A 719 32.35 0.23 -12.33
C ALA A 719 32.55 -1.13 -12.99
N CYS A 720 31.85 -1.34 -14.09
CA CYS A 720 31.89 -2.61 -14.82
C CYS A 720 31.96 -2.37 -16.33
N ALA A 721 32.67 -3.24 -17.03
CA ALA A 721 32.70 -3.33 -18.47
C ALA A 721 32.47 -4.78 -18.90
N TRP A 722 31.83 -4.99 -20.05
CA TRP A 722 31.58 -6.32 -20.58
C TRP A 722 31.73 -6.37 -22.09
N ARG A 723 31.96 -7.56 -22.61
CA ARG A 723 32.10 -7.87 -24.04
C ARG A 723 31.07 -8.90 -24.47
N TYR A 724 30.40 -8.65 -25.59
CA TYR A 724 29.50 -9.62 -26.21
C TYR A 724 30.25 -10.58 -27.14
N ALA A 725 29.82 -11.84 -27.20
CA ALA A 725 30.45 -12.88 -28.01
C ALA A 725 30.05 -12.85 -29.49
N ASP A 726 28.97 -12.14 -29.83
CA ASP A 726 28.41 -12.09 -31.19
C ASP A 726 29.01 -10.99 -32.06
N ASP A 727 29.34 -9.84 -31.49
CA ASP A 727 29.85 -8.67 -32.22
C ASP A 727 31.12 -8.04 -31.61
N ASP A 728 31.69 -8.63 -30.55
CA ASP A 728 32.83 -8.13 -29.79
C ASP A 728 32.63 -6.70 -29.20
N ALA A 729 31.40 -6.17 -29.20
CA ALA A 729 31.14 -4.84 -28.69
C ALA A 729 31.40 -4.77 -27.19
N VAL A 730 32.02 -3.65 -26.77
CA VAL A 730 32.32 -3.36 -25.37
C VAL A 730 31.39 -2.26 -24.88
N GLU A 731 30.71 -2.53 -23.78
CA GLU A 731 29.93 -1.54 -23.03
C GLU A 731 30.50 -1.44 -21.61
N SER A 732 30.31 -0.28 -20.98
CA SER A 732 30.73 -0.07 -19.59
C SER A 732 29.87 0.98 -18.91
N THR A 733 29.74 0.85 -17.60
CA THR A 733 28.98 1.77 -16.76
C THR A 733 29.55 1.87 -15.34
N LEU A 734 29.36 3.03 -14.71
CA LEU A 734 29.51 3.26 -13.28
C LEU A 734 28.22 2.81 -12.57
N PHE A 735 28.33 2.12 -11.44
CA PHE A 735 27.23 1.89 -10.52
C PHE A 735 27.28 2.97 -9.44
N GLU A 736 26.39 3.96 -9.58
CA GLU A 736 26.39 5.16 -8.77
C GLU A 736 25.47 5.01 -7.54
N VAL A 737 26.01 5.35 -6.38
CA VAL A 737 25.32 5.34 -5.09
C VAL A 737 25.49 6.69 -4.39
N GLN A 738 24.62 6.97 -3.43
CA GLN A 738 24.79 8.12 -2.54
C GLN A 738 25.61 7.71 -1.31
N GLU A 739 26.69 8.42 -1.05
CA GLU A 739 27.59 8.17 0.10
C GLU A 739 27.17 8.92 1.37
N VAL A 740 26.06 9.68 1.28
CA VAL A 740 25.47 10.43 2.39
C VAL A 740 23.95 10.22 2.38
N GLU A 741 23.33 10.49 3.52
CA GLU A 741 21.88 10.55 3.68
C GLU A 741 21.28 11.44 2.56
N PRO A 742 20.22 10.98 1.88
CA PRO A 742 19.32 9.89 2.28
C PRO A 742 19.76 8.46 1.94
N PHE A 743 20.89 8.22 1.27
CA PHE A 743 21.23 6.88 0.75
C PHE A 743 20.12 6.28 -0.14
N HIS A 744 19.51 7.09 -1.01
CA HIS A 744 18.25 6.77 -1.69
C HIS A 744 18.31 5.58 -2.66
N HIS A 745 19.51 5.05 -2.96
CA HIS A 745 19.65 3.75 -3.63
C HIS A 745 19.05 2.58 -2.80
N PHE A 746 18.97 2.70 -1.47
CA PHE A 746 18.24 1.75 -0.61
C PHE A 746 16.72 1.85 -0.77
N ASN A 747 16.19 3.01 -1.18
CA ASN A 747 14.77 3.13 -1.49
C ASN A 747 14.39 2.18 -2.63
N TYR A 748 15.15 2.15 -3.73
CA TYR A 748 14.88 1.25 -4.86
C TYR A 748 14.97 -0.24 -4.51
N LEU A 749 15.79 -0.59 -3.52
CA LEU A 749 15.80 -1.93 -2.93
C LEU A 749 14.48 -2.17 -2.17
N LEU A 750 14.08 -1.21 -1.33
CA LEU A 750 12.84 -1.25 -0.56
C LEU A 750 11.60 -1.37 -1.47
N LEU A 751 11.52 -0.70 -2.62
CA LEU A 751 10.42 -0.86 -3.59
C LEU A 751 10.23 -2.34 -4.00
N GLY A 752 11.34 -3.06 -4.20
CA GLY A 752 11.33 -4.49 -4.49
C GLY A 752 10.84 -5.32 -3.31
N VAL A 753 11.25 -4.95 -2.09
CA VAL A 753 10.81 -5.59 -0.84
C VAL A 753 9.32 -5.37 -0.62
N GLU A 754 8.84 -4.15 -0.77
CA GLU A 754 7.42 -3.79 -0.62
C GLU A 754 6.55 -4.55 -1.61
N LYS A 755 6.98 -4.63 -2.88
CA LYS A 755 6.30 -5.47 -3.88
C LYS A 755 6.20 -6.93 -3.42
N MET A 756 7.25 -7.48 -2.82
CA MET A 756 7.21 -8.84 -2.28
C MET A 756 6.25 -8.97 -1.11
N MET A 757 6.30 -8.06 -0.14
CA MET A 757 5.43 -8.11 1.05
C MET A 757 3.95 -7.95 0.67
N LEU A 758 3.64 -7.09 -0.30
CA LEU A 758 2.28 -6.86 -0.78
C LEU A 758 1.73 -8.01 -1.64
N SER A 759 2.57 -8.64 -2.46
CA SER A 759 2.12 -9.67 -3.42
C SER A 759 2.36 -11.11 -2.95
N GLY A 760 3.18 -11.30 -1.91
CA GLY A 760 3.67 -12.61 -1.47
C GLY A 760 4.69 -13.26 -2.43
N ARG A 761 5.17 -12.54 -3.46
CA ARG A 761 6.07 -13.07 -4.50
C ARG A 761 7.38 -12.27 -4.58
N PRO A 762 8.56 -12.91 -4.55
CA PRO A 762 9.84 -12.21 -4.67
C PRO A 762 9.93 -11.37 -5.95
N ALA A 763 10.50 -10.16 -5.85
CA ALA A 763 10.68 -9.29 -7.02
C ALA A 763 11.77 -9.80 -7.99
N TRP A 764 12.72 -10.58 -7.47
CA TRP A 764 13.76 -11.30 -8.22
C TRP A 764 14.11 -12.62 -7.50
N PRO A 765 14.70 -13.61 -8.20
CA PRO A 765 15.06 -14.89 -7.61
C PRO A 765 16.14 -14.74 -6.53
N VAL A 766 15.96 -15.43 -5.40
CA VAL A 766 16.96 -15.49 -4.31
C VAL A 766 18.20 -16.26 -4.72
N GLU A 767 18.09 -17.12 -5.73
CA GLU A 767 19.19 -17.89 -6.31
C GLU A 767 20.35 -16.99 -6.75
N ARG A 768 20.06 -15.75 -7.19
CA ARG A 768 21.07 -14.72 -7.45
C ARG A 768 22.00 -14.56 -6.25
N THR A 769 21.43 -14.21 -5.10
CA THR A 769 22.19 -13.93 -3.89
C THR A 769 22.74 -15.19 -3.22
N LEU A 770 22.08 -16.35 -3.37
CA LEU A 770 22.65 -17.64 -2.97
C LEU A 770 23.96 -17.90 -3.74
N LEU A 771 23.95 -17.71 -5.07
CA LEU A 771 25.12 -17.88 -5.91
C LEU A 771 26.21 -16.87 -5.55
N THR A 772 25.86 -15.59 -5.35
CA THR A 772 26.78 -14.56 -4.88
C THR A 772 27.42 -14.92 -3.52
N SER A 773 26.62 -15.40 -2.56
CA SER A 773 27.10 -15.79 -1.22
C SER A 773 28.09 -16.95 -1.31
N GLY A 774 27.76 -17.99 -2.10
CA GLY A 774 28.63 -19.14 -2.33
C GLY A 774 29.92 -18.79 -3.08
N MET A 775 29.83 -17.91 -4.10
CA MET A 775 31.01 -17.39 -4.79
C MET A 775 31.95 -16.67 -3.84
N LEU A 776 31.43 -15.79 -2.98
CA LEU A 776 32.25 -15.03 -2.04
C LEU A 776 32.99 -15.94 -1.07
N ASP A 777 32.30 -16.90 -0.45
CA ASP A 777 32.92 -17.89 0.45
C ASP A 777 34.04 -18.66 -0.28
N ALA A 778 33.77 -19.18 -1.47
CA ALA A 778 34.77 -19.93 -2.24
C ALA A 778 35.97 -19.05 -2.65
N LEU A 779 35.74 -17.80 -3.05
CA LEU A 779 36.80 -16.84 -3.38
C LEU A 779 37.67 -16.50 -2.18
N LEU A 780 37.08 -16.33 -0.99
CA LEU A 780 37.83 -16.02 0.22
C LEU A 780 38.56 -17.25 0.77
N ARG A 781 38.02 -18.47 0.61
CA ARG A 781 38.77 -19.72 0.82
C ARG A 781 39.96 -19.81 -0.12
N SER A 782 39.77 -19.51 -1.41
CA SER A 782 40.88 -19.45 -2.38
C SER A 782 41.97 -18.47 -1.92
N LYS A 783 41.60 -17.28 -1.44
CA LYS A 783 42.54 -16.29 -0.91
C LYS A 783 43.33 -16.82 0.30
N ARG A 784 42.62 -17.37 1.30
CA ARG A 784 43.22 -17.98 2.49
C ARG A 784 44.23 -19.07 2.12
N ASP A 785 43.89 -19.86 1.11
CA ASP A 785 44.67 -21.02 0.65
C ASP A 785 45.74 -20.65 -0.40
N GLY A 786 46.17 -19.39 -0.44
CA GLY A 786 47.30 -18.94 -1.27
C GLY A 786 46.95 -18.72 -2.75
N GLY A 787 45.68 -18.50 -3.06
CA GLY A 787 45.17 -18.24 -4.41
C GLY A 787 44.96 -19.49 -5.26
N ALA A 788 44.70 -20.64 -4.63
CA ALA A 788 44.39 -21.88 -5.32
C ALA A 788 43.08 -21.76 -6.12
N ARG A 789 43.06 -22.24 -7.38
CA ARG A 789 41.82 -22.37 -8.15
C ARG A 789 40.95 -23.47 -7.53
N LEU A 790 39.69 -23.15 -7.24
CA LEU A 790 38.73 -24.07 -6.64
C LEU A 790 37.63 -24.38 -7.67
N GLU A 791 37.35 -25.66 -7.89
CA GLU A 791 36.13 -26.09 -8.59
C GLU A 791 34.94 -25.96 -7.64
N THR A 792 33.78 -25.57 -8.16
CA THR A 792 32.59 -25.24 -7.37
C THR A 792 31.35 -25.99 -7.87
N PRO A 793 31.34 -27.34 -7.89
CA PRO A 793 30.17 -28.11 -8.34
C PRO A 793 28.90 -27.79 -7.55
N GLU A 794 29.03 -27.35 -6.29
CA GLU A 794 27.93 -26.90 -5.44
C GLU A 794 27.26 -25.60 -5.93
N LEU A 795 27.95 -24.79 -6.74
CA LEU A 795 27.47 -23.53 -7.33
C LEU A 795 26.93 -23.70 -8.76
N SER A 796 26.69 -24.94 -9.20
CA SER A 796 26.00 -25.24 -10.45
C SER A 796 24.49 -25.01 -10.28
N ILE A 797 24.10 -23.73 -10.16
CA ILE A 797 22.74 -23.28 -9.93
C ILE A 797 22.29 -22.49 -11.16
N ASP A 798 21.29 -23.01 -11.87
CA ASP A 798 20.65 -22.30 -12.98
C ASP A 798 19.40 -21.57 -12.52
N TYR A 799 19.19 -20.35 -13.02
CA TYR A 799 17.95 -19.61 -12.80
C TYR A 799 17.70 -18.59 -13.89
N ASN A 800 16.45 -18.15 -14.00
CA ASN A 800 16.04 -17.07 -14.89
C ASN A 800 15.38 -15.95 -14.09
N THR A 801 15.56 -14.71 -14.55
CA THR A 801 14.92 -13.55 -13.96
C THR A 801 14.15 -12.76 -15.01
N ALA A 802 12.91 -12.39 -14.68
CA ALA A 802 12.12 -11.45 -15.47
C ALA A 802 12.40 -9.99 -15.08
N TRP A 803 13.12 -9.76 -13.98
CA TRP A 803 13.43 -8.42 -13.49
C TRP A 803 14.33 -7.69 -14.47
N ASN A 804 13.96 -6.45 -14.80
CA ASN A 804 14.76 -5.55 -15.62
C ASN A 804 15.05 -4.29 -14.81
N TRP A 805 16.33 -3.93 -14.73
CA TRP A 805 16.73 -2.63 -14.26
C TRP A 805 16.13 -1.54 -15.15
N GLN A 806 15.62 -0.48 -14.53
CA GLN A 806 15.29 0.77 -15.18
C GLN A 806 16.06 1.87 -14.46
N GLN A 807 16.60 2.81 -15.24
CA GLN A 807 17.30 3.96 -14.70
C GLN A 807 16.38 4.73 -13.75
N PRO A 808 16.73 4.81 -12.45
CA PRO A 808 15.91 5.58 -11.53
C PRO A 808 15.99 7.09 -11.83
N PRO A 809 14.96 7.87 -11.44
CA PRO A 809 15.03 9.34 -11.46
C PRO A 809 16.27 9.85 -10.73
N ASP A 810 16.77 11.04 -11.09
CA ASP A 810 17.95 11.63 -10.47
C ASP A 810 17.85 11.59 -8.93
N PRO A 811 18.95 11.27 -8.22
CA PRO A 811 18.93 11.18 -6.77
C PRO A 811 18.50 12.52 -6.14
N PRO A 812 17.68 12.49 -5.06
CA PRO A 812 17.38 13.70 -4.30
C PRO A 812 18.67 14.32 -3.76
N GLN A 813 18.73 15.65 -3.75
CA GLN A 813 19.92 16.41 -3.32
C GLN A 813 20.07 16.50 -1.82
#